data_AF-A0A0C2ELU6-F1
#
_entry.id   AF-A0A0C2ELU6-F1
#
_cell.length_a   1.000
_cell.length_b   1.000
_cell.length_c   1.000
_cell.angle_alpha   90.00
_cell.angle_beta   90.00
_cell.angle_gamma   90.00
#
_symmetry.space_group_name_H-M   'P 1'
#
loop_
_entity.id
_entity.type
_entity.pdbx_description
1 polymer ?
#
loop_
_entity_poly.entity_id
_entity_poly.type
_entity_poly.pdbx_seq_one_letter_code
_entity_poly.pdbx_strand_id
1 'polypeptide(L)'
;MSSLRTWFRGSSAPASNKAASREASPAVSASTSSTAISAAAASSSSQDEPTSSVSPAVARELSDLQDAMASTALLLNDDMEGAETRLRARKDSSVFHLMGLGVSTFMRSVLGFEKEFMNEANARLLECESRAWDEMKKAQSAASGGGGGGGGWLGGRATTTTTAAAPTSGTQIYPPGSEYALVHAESQIMLAVVAELHESLTEAIRGFYKLRKAFVSLSGIIASEEAYLRGETPVHAHGTGERRLSYTEDPMPGAFDDSEFADLEAEAAAEVEAEAQRPTLKAGGANGANGDAEKQEAVPAPATPTKATTSPLSEKTAALSLNGGAPRASSQTSRSLASTPTAAVPSATSSAAAAMRARRRHLDTLTNPVDIFVHSGVNLCFGLLLLLISMVPPAFSRLLSIVGFKGDRERGVRMLWQSTKFANIYGGLAGLVLLAYYNGLMANADILPTDDDIASSKSGSTASHEDADDEIVGYPRERCRRLLAHMRTLYPDSLLWVLEEARLLSTERKIKEAMAVLQSGGGATSDGKPRVAKMRQITALTKFELAIDSMCAMEWDTMREAFLACVELNTWSPALYYYNIGCAELELYRTAFHRAKALAAEGEAQSQEADIAATEAAKYKKAAEAHLRKAPTMAGKKKFMARQMPFDVFVIRKVARWEDRAKLHKVDLADAVGVSPALEMAYLWGSAKRLPADLLELALTKYLPWTRCTADAAVVQTFQAAPDESGIGSLCRAALLRALNQGEAAMKVLEEELFVHDRSAFKGPLKDDYVQAAGHYEAAVILYMQANDPAMFPSGDDAAAVDTYRRSRVNESLAELDKVAKWETFVLDARIGMKLQTGIGTIKWLKEKKGWA
;
A
#
# COMPACT_ATOMS: atom_id res chain seq x y z
N MET A 1 -4.67 9.68 9.29
CA MET A 1 -5.45 8.70 8.49
C MET A 1 -4.95 8.49 7.07
N SER A 2 -3.75 8.97 6.65
CA SER A 2 -3.36 8.99 5.22
C SER A 2 -2.43 7.88 4.71
N SER A 3 -1.75 7.18 5.59
CA SER A 3 -0.73 6.17 5.25
C SER A 3 -1.32 4.76 5.07
N LEU A 4 -2.44 4.45 5.71
CA LEU A 4 -3.31 3.31 5.36
C LEU A 4 -4.09 3.52 4.05
N ARG A 5 -4.10 4.76 3.48
CA ARG A 5 -4.91 5.11 2.30
C ARG A 5 -4.36 4.57 0.98
N THR A 6 -3.13 4.09 0.94
CA THR A 6 -2.44 3.72 -0.31
C THR A 6 -2.63 2.26 -0.72
N TRP A 7 -3.15 1.39 0.14
CA TRP A 7 -3.07 -0.06 -0.08
C TRP A 7 -4.33 -0.75 -0.59
N PHE A 8 -5.53 -0.26 -0.30
CA PHE A 8 -6.77 -1.02 -0.57
C PHE A 8 -7.96 -0.12 -0.91
N ARG A 9 -8.15 0.39 -2.15
CA ARG A 9 -9.45 1.04 -2.51
C ARG A 9 -9.93 0.94 -3.96
N GLY A 10 -11.19 0.50 -4.12
CA GLY A 10 -12.08 0.60 -5.28
C GLY A 10 -13.47 0.03 -4.93
N SER A 11 -14.49 0.19 -5.79
CA SER A 11 -15.81 -0.50 -5.76
C SER A 11 -16.56 -0.24 -7.09
N SER A 12 -17.55 -1.06 -7.45
CA SER A 12 -18.10 -1.33 -8.80
C SER A 12 -19.53 -0.84 -9.11
N ALA A 13 -19.94 -0.88 -10.41
CA ALA A 13 -21.26 -1.31 -10.97
C ALA A 13 -21.39 -0.98 -12.50
N PRO A 14 -22.41 -1.46 -13.27
CA PRO A 14 -23.06 -2.77 -13.36
C PRO A 14 -22.91 -3.42 -14.76
N ALA A 15 -23.18 -4.73 -14.88
CA ALA A 15 -23.06 -5.51 -16.12
C ALA A 15 -24.26 -5.33 -17.08
N SER A 16 -23.97 -5.15 -18.38
CA SER A 16 -24.97 -5.17 -19.47
C SER A 16 -25.04 -6.55 -20.12
N ASN A 17 -26.21 -7.17 -20.07
CA ASN A 17 -26.53 -8.43 -20.76
C ASN A 17 -26.51 -8.26 -22.28
N LYS A 18 -25.80 -9.14 -22.98
CA LYS A 18 -26.12 -9.51 -24.37
C LYS A 18 -25.81 -10.99 -24.61
N ALA A 19 -26.83 -11.69 -25.11
CA ALA A 19 -26.83 -13.10 -25.44
C ALA A 19 -26.39 -13.35 -26.90
N ALA A 20 -25.64 -14.44 -27.12
CA ALA A 20 -25.50 -15.28 -28.33
C ALA A 20 -24.24 -16.14 -28.14
N SER A 21 -24.08 -17.40 -28.52
CA SER A 21 -24.92 -18.43 -29.16
C SER A 21 -24.11 -19.74 -29.05
N ARG A 22 -24.80 -20.88 -28.94
CA ARG A 22 -24.20 -22.22 -29.03
C ARG A 22 -23.48 -22.41 -30.37
N GLU A 23 -22.26 -22.94 -30.35
CA GLU A 23 -21.77 -23.87 -31.39
C GLU A 23 -20.55 -24.69 -30.95
N ALA A 24 -20.30 -25.77 -31.70
CA ALA A 24 -19.74 -27.07 -31.32
C ALA A 24 -18.25 -27.16 -30.89
N SER A 25 -17.98 -28.18 -30.07
CA SER A 25 -16.65 -28.76 -29.79
C SER A 25 -15.89 -29.20 -31.05
N PRO A 26 -14.56 -29.24 -30.96
CA PRO A 26 -13.89 -30.52 -31.22
C PRO A 26 -12.85 -30.89 -30.15
N ALA A 27 -12.74 -32.19 -29.91
CA ALA A 27 -11.78 -32.83 -29.04
C ALA A 27 -10.42 -33.00 -29.73
N VAL A 28 -9.30 -32.65 -29.07
CA VAL A 28 -8.03 -33.36 -29.28
C VAL A 28 -7.05 -33.19 -28.10
N SER A 29 -6.73 -34.35 -27.51
CA SER A 29 -5.43 -34.84 -27.02
C SER A 29 -4.54 -33.98 -26.11
N ALA A 30 -4.42 -34.47 -24.87
CA ALA A 30 -3.40 -34.10 -23.90
C ALA A 30 -2.02 -34.67 -24.27
N SER A 31 -1.01 -33.81 -24.29
CA SER A 31 0.39 -34.19 -24.07
C SER A 31 1.02 -33.20 -23.08
N THR A 32 1.18 -33.68 -21.85
CA THR A 32 1.86 -33.00 -20.75
C THR A 32 3.37 -33.21 -20.87
N SER A 33 4.12 -32.14 -21.04
CA SER A 33 5.59 -32.11 -20.95
C SER A 33 6.00 -31.31 -19.73
N SER A 34 6.14 -31.97 -18.58
CA SER A 34 6.70 -31.42 -17.36
C SER A 34 8.23 -31.57 -17.38
N THR A 35 8.97 -30.51 -17.63
CA THR A 35 10.43 -30.46 -17.45
C THR A 35 10.75 -30.02 -16.02
N ALA A 36 10.87 -31.00 -15.12
CA ALA A 36 11.59 -30.84 -13.86
C ALA A 36 13.09 -30.92 -14.13
N ILE A 37 13.85 -29.91 -13.70
CA ILE A 37 15.31 -29.89 -13.78
C ILE A 37 15.86 -30.77 -12.63
N SER A 38 16.52 -31.86 -13.02
CA SER A 38 17.14 -32.86 -12.15
C SER A 38 18.32 -32.31 -11.34
N ALA A 39 18.34 -32.66 -10.06
CA ALA A 39 19.56 -32.71 -9.24
C ALA A 39 20.40 -33.94 -9.63
N ALA A 40 21.72 -33.76 -9.64
CA ALA A 40 22.71 -34.72 -10.12
C ALA A 40 22.77 -36.02 -9.29
N ALA A 41 23.00 -37.13 -10.01
CA ALA A 41 23.15 -38.48 -9.48
C ALA A 41 24.49 -38.69 -8.77
N ALA A 42 24.45 -39.37 -7.62
CA ALA A 42 25.57 -40.10 -7.05
C ALA A 42 25.12 -41.53 -6.70
N SER A 43 26.00 -42.47 -6.98
CA SER A 43 25.81 -43.92 -7.10
C SER A 43 25.46 -44.68 -5.82
N SER A 44 24.76 -45.78 -6.02
CA SER A 44 24.34 -46.82 -5.08
C SER A 44 25.44 -47.41 -4.20
N SER A 45 25.17 -47.52 -2.89
CA SER A 45 25.54 -48.68 -2.09
C SER A 45 24.50 -48.90 -0.99
N SER A 46 24.20 -50.17 -0.74
CA SER A 46 23.10 -50.71 0.04
C SER A 46 23.29 -50.64 1.56
N GLN A 47 22.15 -50.60 2.26
CA GLN A 47 21.85 -51.06 3.63
C GLN A 47 21.56 -49.98 4.70
N ASP A 48 20.46 -50.28 5.41
CA ASP A 48 19.90 -49.75 6.66
C ASP A 48 19.11 -48.42 6.63
N GLU A 49 17.83 -48.52 6.27
CA GLU A 49 16.79 -47.53 6.61
C GLU A 49 16.38 -47.63 8.09
N PRO A 50 16.36 -46.53 8.86
CA PRO A 50 15.53 -46.42 10.04
C PRO A 50 14.11 -46.01 9.60
N THR A 51 13.18 -46.95 9.63
CA THR A 51 11.77 -46.70 9.30
C THR A 51 11.08 -45.89 10.41
N SER A 52 11.01 -44.56 10.25
CA SER A 52 10.05 -43.75 11.01
C SER A 52 8.69 -43.81 10.30
N SER A 53 7.80 -44.70 10.73
CA SER A 53 6.46 -44.84 10.16
C SER A 53 5.57 -43.63 10.51
N VAL A 54 5.51 -42.63 9.62
CA VAL A 54 4.54 -41.53 9.70
C VAL A 54 3.13 -42.10 9.49
N SER A 55 2.15 -41.68 10.31
CA SER A 55 0.79 -42.21 10.20
C SER A 55 0.14 -41.80 8.85
N PRO A 56 -0.75 -42.64 8.26
CA PRO A 56 -1.41 -42.31 6.99
C PRO A 56 -2.23 -41.01 7.01
N ALA A 57 -2.71 -40.58 8.19
CA ALA A 57 -3.44 -39.35 8.38
C ALA A 57 -2.54 -38.12 8.27
N VAL A 58 -1.36 -38.14 8.92
CA VAL A 58 -0.37 -37.05 8.86
C VAL A 58 0.23 -36.95 7.44
N ALA A 59 0.46 -38.09 6.78
CA ALA A 59 0.90 -38.10 5.39
C ALA A 59 -0.12 -37.47 4.43
N ARG A 60 -1.42 -37.70 4.67
CA ARG A 60 -2.50 -37.08 3.88
C ARG A 60 -2.57 -35.57 4.11
N GLU A 61 -2.51 -35.13 5.37
CA GLU A 61 -2.51 -33.71 5.73
C GLU A 61 -1.34 -32.95 5.11
N LEU A 62 -0.13 -33.52 5.16
CA LEU A 62 1.07 -32.97 4.50
C LEU A 62 0.87 -32.85 2.98
N SER A 63 0.34 -33.90 2.35
CA SER A 63 0.04 -33.88 0.92
C SER A 63 -1.01 -32.83 0.56
N ASP A 64 -2.03 -32.66 1.40
CA ASP A 64 -3.10 -31.68 1.18
C ASP A 64 -2.60 -30.25 1.34
N LEU A 65 -1.73 -30.01 2.33
CA LEU A 65 -1.08 -28.72 2.52
C LEU A 65 -0.20 -28.36 1.31
N GLN A 66 0.65 -29.29 0.87
CA GLN A 66 1.54 -29.06 -0.27
C GLN A 66 0.78 -28.81 -1.57
N ASP A 67 -0.29 -29.56 -1.85
CA ASP A 67 -1.10 -29.36 -3.05
C ASP A 67 -1.85 -28.02 -3.01
N ALA A 68 -2.42 -27.65 -1.86
CA ALA A 68 -3.04 -26.33 -1.68
C ALA A 68 -2.04 -25.19 -1.90
N MET A 69 -0.85 -25.27 -1.30
CA MET A 69 0.20 -24.26 -1.47
C MET A 69 0.69 -24.15 -2.92
N ALA A 70 0.91 -25.28 -3.59
CA ALA A 70 1.30 -25.29 -5.00
C ALA A 70 0.22 -24.69 -5.91
N SER A 71 -1.05 -24.94 -5.59
CA SER A 71 -2.18 -24.38 -6.32
C SER A 71 -2.30 -22.87 -6.10
N THR A 72 -2.19 -22.40 -4.86
CA THR A 72 -2.26 -20.97 -4.53
C THR A 72 -1.05 -20.20 -5.06
N ALA A 73 0.14 -20.82 -5.18
CA ALA A 73 1.31 -20.18 -5.77
C ALA A 73 1.12 -19.75 -7.23
N LEU A 74 0.16 -20.34 -7.96
CA LEU A 74 -0.21 -19.89 -9.31
C LEU A 74 -0.70 -18.43 -9.35
N LEU A 75 -1.23 -17.92 -8.23
CA LEU A 75 -1.60 -16.50 -8.10
C LEU A 75 -0.41 -15.56 -8.29
N LEU A 76 0.80 -15.99 -7.89
CA LEU A 76 2.03 -15.21 -8.06
C LEU A 76 2.59 -15.25 -9.49
N ASN A 77 2.01 -16.11 -10.35
CA ASN A 77 2.21 -16.15 -11.81
C ASN A 77 1.03 -15.55 -12.57
N ASP A 78 0.20 -14.75 -11.89
CA ASP A 78 -1.01 -14.11 -12.42
C ASP A 78 -2.07 -15.11 -12.90
N ASP A 79 -1.97 -16.38 -12.52
CA ASP A 79 -2.86 -17.47 -12.98
C ASP A 79 -3.91 -17.85 -11.94
N MET A 80 -4.86 -16.94 -11.74
CA MET A 80 -5.95 -17.12 -10.78
C MET A 80 -6.96 -18.19 -11.20
N GLU A 81 -7.26 -18.28 -12.50
CA GLU A 81 -8.19 -19.31 -13.01
C GLU A 81 -7.59 -20.71 -12.89
N GLY A 82 -6.28 -20.86 -13.17
CA GLY A 82 -5.55 -22.10 -12.93
C GLY A 82 -5.51 -22.48 -11.45
N ALA A 83 -5.27 -21.50 -10.57
CA ALA A 83 -5.34 -21.70 -9.11
C ALA A 83 -6.71 -22.23 -8.67
N GLU A 84 -7.80 -21.54 -9.05
CA GLU A 84 -9.17 -21.95 -8.69
C GLU A 84 -9.53 -23.31 -9.25
N THR A 85 -9.18 -23.60 -10.50
CA THR A 85 -9.49 -24.88 -11.16
C THR A 85 -8.82 -26.02 -10.42
N ARG A 86 -7.54 -25.87 -10.07
CA ARG A 86 -6.79 -26.90 -9.35
C ARG A 86 -7.31 -27.12 -7.94
N LEU A 87 -7.63 -26.03 -7.23
CA LEU A 87 -8.20 -26.09 -5.88
C LEU A 87 -9.60 -26.74 -5.87
N ARG A 88 -10.45 -26.46 -6.86
CA ARG A 88 -11.80 -27.05 -6.97
C ARG A 88 -11.80 -28.50 -7.47
N ALA A 89 -10.73 -28.97 -8.11
CA ALA A 89 -10.65 -30.33 -8.62
C ALA A 89 -10.63 -31.40 -7.50
N ARG A 90 -10.28 -31.02 -6.27
CA ARG A 90 -10.27 -31.88 -5.09
C ARG A 90 -11.68 -32.07 -4.53
N LYS A 91 -12.18 -33.31 -4.55
CA LYS A 91 -13.50 -33.69 -4.00
C LYS A 91 -13.58 -33.58 -2.47
N ASP A 92 -12.49 -33.93 -1.77
CA ASP A 92 -12.37 -33.81 -0.32
C ASP A 92 -11.51 -32.58 0.03
N SER A 93 -12.06 -31.38 -0.11
CA SER A 93 -11.29 -30.15 0.13
C SER A 93 -10.87 -30.07 1.60
N SER A 94 -9.55 -30.05 1.86
CA SER A 94 -9.02 -29.76 3.20
C SER A 94 -9.19 -28.29 3.56
N VAL A 95 -8.97 -27.94 4.82
CA VAL A 95 -9.02 -26.54 5.26
C VAL A 95 -7.98 -25.65 4.54
N PHE A 96 -6.84 -26.21 4.14
CA PHE A 96 -5.84 -25.52 3.33
C PHE A 96 -6.34 -25.22 1.91
N HIS A 97 -7.14 -26.10 1.30
CA HIS A 97 -7.76 -25.85 0.00
C HIS A 97 -8.85 -24.77 0.09
N LEU A 98 -9.66 -24.78 1.17
CA LEU A 98 -10.61 -23.71 1.44
C LEU A 98 -9.92 -22.36 1.62
N MET A 99 -8.81 -22.34 2.35
CA MET A 99 -7.98 -21.15 2.49
C MET A 99 -7.47 -20.67 1.12
N GLY A 100 -6.89 -21.57 0.31
CA GLY A 100 -6.43 -21.24 -1.03
C GLY A 100 -7.52 -20.65 -1.94
N LEU A 101 -8.75 -21.18 -1.85
CA LEU A 101 -9.92 -20.62 -2.57
C LEU A 101 -10.33 -19.26 -2.01
N GLY A 102 -10.37 -19.12 -0.69
CA GLY A 102 -10.64 -17.87 0.01
C GLY A 102 -9.65 -16.77 -0.40
N VAL A 103 -8.34 -17.06 -0.38
CA VAL A 103 -7.28 -16.15 -0.83
C VAL A 103 -7.43 -15.79 -2.30
N SER A 104 -7.71 -16.75 -3.17
CA SER A 104 -7.86 -16.50 -4.62
C SER A 104 -9.02 -15.54 -4.89
N THR A 105 -10.20 -15.80 -4.30
CA THR A 105 -11.37 -14.94 -4.44
C THR A 105 -11.18 -13.61 -3.72
N PHE A 106 -10.52 -13.59 -2.57
CA PHE A 106 -10.15 -12.36 -1.87
C PHE A 106 -9.25 -11.48 -2.75
N MET A 107 -8.16 -12.02 -3.32
CA MET A 107 -7.29 -11.27 -4.23
C MET A 107 -8.04 -10.78 -5.46
N ARG A 108 -8.95 -11.59 -6.03
CA ARG A 108 -9.84 -11.15 -7.12
C ARG A 108 -10.70 -9.96 -6.70
N SER A 109 -11.32 -10.07 -5.53
CA SER A 109 -12.22 -9.07 -4.97
C SER A 109 -11.49 -7.77 -4.64
N VAL A 110 -10.26 -7.85 -4.10
CA VAL A 110 -9.46 -6.70 -3.70
C VAL A 110 -8.82 -6.01 -4.90
N LEU A 111 -8.34 -6.76 -5.90
CA LEU A 111 -7.75 -6.18 -7.09
C LEU A 111 -8.81 -5.60 -8.04
N GLY A 112 -10.00 -6.22 -8.11
CA GLY A 112 -11.10 -5.83 -9.00
C GLY A 112 -12.11 -4.88 -8.37
N PHE A 113 -12.24 -4.91 -7.04
CA PHE A 113 -13.27 -4.21 -6.27
C PHE A 113 -14.68 -4.40 -6.82
N GLU A 114 -14.98 -5.63 -7.18
CA GLU A 114 -16.26 -6.03 -7.73
C GLU A 114 -17.12 -6.55 -6.57
N LYS A 115 -18.26 -5.88 -6.31
CA LYS A 115 -19.15 -6.21 -5.17
C LYS A 115 -19.57 -7.68 -5.13
N GLU A 116 -19.76 -8.27 -6.31
CA GLU A 116 -20.10 -9.69 -6.46
C GLU A 116 -18.99 -10.59 -5.89
N PHE A 117 -17.73 -10.34 -6.27
CA PHE A 117 -16.58 -11.08 -5.74
C PHE A 117 -16.28 -10.77 -4.26
N MET A 118 -16.64 -9.58 -3.75
CA MET A 118 -16.49 -9.27 -2.31
C MET A 118 -17.44 -10.08 -1.44
N ASN A 119 -18.71 -10.21 -1.84
CA ASN A 119 -19.67 -11.07 -1.13
C ASN A 119 -19.24 -12.54 -1.17
N GLU A 120 -18.76 -13.01 -2.32
CA GLU A 120 -18.24 -14.36 -2.48
C GLU A 120 -17.00 -14.61 -1.62
N ALA A 121 -16.06 -13.65 -1.59
CA ALA A 121 -14.89 -13.71 -0.72
C ALA A 121 -15.31 -13.79 0.76
N ASN A 122 -16.25 -12.94 1.19
CA ASN A 122 -16.75 -12.94 2.56
C ASN A 122 -17.32 -14.32 2.96
N ALA A 123 -18.18 -14.89 2.12
CA ALA A 123 -18.79 -16.21 2.38
C ALA A 123 -17.74 -17.32 2.50
N ARG A 124 -16.78 -17.38 1.57
CA ARG A 124 -15.71 -18.39 1.56
C ARG A 124 -14.77 -18.26 2.76
N LEU A 125 -14.44 -17.03 3.14
CA LEU A 125 -13.55 -16.77 4.26
C LEU A 125 -14.22 -17.11 5.60
N LEU A 126 -15.53 -16.88 5.76
CA LEU A 126 -16.28 -17.31 6.94
C LEU A 126 -16.35 -18.84 7.07
N GLU A 127 -16.57 -19.54 5.97
CA GLU A 127 -16.52 -21.02 5.95
C GLU A 127 -15.13 -21.53 6.35
N CYS A 128 -14.09 -20.94 5.79
CA CYS A 128 -12.71 -21.27 6.12
C CYS A 128 -12.39 -20.96 7.59
N GLU A 129 -12.83 -19.82 8.12
CA GLU A 129 -12.67 -19.45 9.54
C GLU A 129 -13.30 -20.50 10.46
N SER A 130 -14.56 -20.87 10.22
CA SER A 130 -15.26 -21.87 11.04
C SER A 130 -14.56 -23.23 11.01
N ARG A 131 -14.15 -23.70 9.83
CA ARG A 131 -13.53 -25.02 9.69
C ARG A 131 -12.12 -25.06 10.30
N ALA A 132 -11.35 -23.99 10.17
CA ALA A 132 -10.04 -23.87 10.80
C ALA A 132 -10.15 -23.89 12.33
N TRP A 133 -11.16 -23.24 12.89
CA TRP A 133 -11.43 -23.26 14.32
C TRP A 133 -11.76 -24.67 14.84
N ASP A 134 -12.55 -25.44 14.10
CA ASP A 134 -12.93 -26.80 14.50
C ASP A 134 -11.74 -27.78 14.44
N GLU A 135 -10.93 -27.74 13.37
CA GLU A 135 -9.72 -28.57 13.27
C GLU A 135 -8.65 -28.15 14.29
N MET A 136 -8.52 -26.86 14.59
CA MET A 136 -7.65 -26.37 15.68
C MET A 136 -8.02 -26.99 17.03
N LYS A 137 -9.30 -26.96 17.40
CA LYS A 137 -9.79 -27.57 18.65
C LYS A 137 -9.55 -29.07 18.70
N LYS A 138 -9.80 -29.74 17.57
CA LYS A 138 -9.60 -31.19 17.44
C LYS A 138 -8.12 -31.56 17.60
N ALA A 139 -7.21 -30.85 16.94
CA ALA A 139 -5.76 -31.04 17.07
C ALA A 139 -5.27 -30.81 18.52
N GLN A 140 -5.78 -29.78 19.19
CA GLN A 140 -5.46 -29.49 20.59
C GLN A 140 -5.98 -30.58 21.55
N SER A 141 -7.23 -31.04 21.35
CA SER A 141 -7.83 -32.09 22.18
C SER A 141 -7.12 -33.45 22.04
N ALA A 142 -6.63 -33.75 20.83
CA ALA A 142 -5.84 -34.94 20.56
C ALA A 142 -4.45 -34.86 21.24
N ALA A 143 -3.85 -33.67 21.27
CA ALA A 143 -2.56 -33.43 21.91
C ALA A 143 -2.63 -33.43 23.45
N SER A 144 -3.73 -32.96 24.05
CA SER A 144 -3.93 -32.96 25.51
C SER A 144 -4.23 -34.34 26.11
N GLY A 145 -4.29 -35.39 25.29
CA GLY A 145 -4.39 -36.77 25.74
C GLY A 145 -5.61 -37.07 26.63
N GLY A 146 -6.83 -37.04 26.07
CA GLY A 146 -8.00 -37.78 26.59
C GLY A 146 -8.28 -37.79 28.10
N GLY A 147 -7.86 -36.77 28.86
CA GLY A 147 -7.92 -36.75 30.31
C GLY A 147 -8.53 -35.44 30.82
N GLY A 148 -9.85 -35.41 30.92
CA GLY A 148 -10.59 -34.27 31.48
C GLY A 148 -12.09 -34.54 31.47
N GLY A 149 -12.63 -34.90 32.63
CA GLY A 149 -13.94 -35.51 32.79
C GLY A 149 -15.14 -34.68 32.30
N GLY A 150 -16.02 -35.36 31.59
CA GLY A 150 -17.43 -35.01 31.40
C GLY A 150 -18.22 -36.31 31.33
N GLY A 151 -18.91 -36.67 32.42
CA GLY A 151 -19.67 -37.92 32.52
C GLY A 151 -20.82 -37.97 31.50
N GLY A 152 -20.74 -38.92 30.56
CA GLY A 152 -21.83 -39.31 29.68
C GLY A 152 -22.51 -40.58 30.19
N TRP A 153 -23.70 -40.45 30.77
CA TRP A 153 -24.60 -41.54 31.13
C TRP A 153 -25.32 -42.06 29.87
N LEU A 154 -24.61 -42.68 28.92
CA LEU A 154 -25.20 -43.55 27.89
C LEU A 154 -24.06 -44.35 27.23
N GLY A 155 -23.97 -45.63 27.60
CA GLY A 155 -22.95 -46.55 27.12
C GLY A 155 -23.16 -46.97 25.67
N GLY A 156 -22.10 -46.85 24.87
CA GLY A 156 -21.96 -47.45 23.56
C GLY A 156 -20.49 -47.81 23.34
N ARG A 157 -20.18 -49.11 23.40
CA ARG A 157 -18.82 -49.66 23.25
C ARG A 157 -18.31 -49.40 21.83
N ALA A 158 -17.46 -48.38 21.65
CA ALA A 158 -16.69 -48.17 20.43
C ALA A 158 -15.25 -48.68 20.64
N THR A 159 -14.84 -49.56 19.74
CA THR A 159 -13.55 -50.23 19.66
C THR A 159 -12.38 -49.26 19.60
N THR A 160 -11.45 -49.42 20.53
CA THR A 160 -10.15 -48.77 20.63
C THR A 160 -9.24 -49.11 19.44
N THR A 161 -9.04 -48.17 18.53
CA THR A 161 -7.85 -48.11 17.63
C THR A 161 -7.75 -46.74 16.98
N THR A 162 -6.96 -45.82 17.57
CA THR A 162 -6.24 -44.72 16.87
C THR A 162 -5.32 -43.99 17.88
N THR A 163 -4.04 -44.37 17.92
CA THR A 163 -2.87 -43.60 17.42
C THR A 163 -2.45 -42.43 18.31
N ALA A 164 -1.75 -42.74 19.40
CA ALA A 164 -0.68 -41.87 19.90
C ALA A 164 0.59 -42.20 19.10
N ALA A 165 1.03 -41.31 18.23
CA ALA A 165 2.40 -41.35 17.74
C ALA A 165 3.30 -40.89 18.90
N ALA A 166 4.17 -41.78 19.37
CA ALA A 166 5.30 -41.37 20.19
C ALA A 166 6.11 -40.32 19.40
N PRO A 167 6.58 -39.24 20.05
CA PRO A 167 7.31 -38.18 19.36
C PRO A 167 8.64 -38.75 18.85
N THR A 168 8.74 -38.93 17.54
CA THR A 168 10.04 -39.02 16.87
C THR A 168 10.82 -37.76 17.20
N SER A 169 12.06 -37.93 17.64
CA SER A 169 13.03 -36.91 18.04
C SER A 169 13.30 -35.85 16.96
N GLY A 170 12.33 -34.97 16.71
CA GLY A 170 12.43 -33.74 15.95
C GLY A 170 11.96 -32.61 16.84
N THR A 171 12.74 -31.55 16.96
CA THR A 171 12.44 -30.38 17.80
C THR A 171 11.09 -29.78 17.42
N GLN A 172 10.05 -30.04 18.21
CA GLN A 172 8.72 -29.47 18.01
C GLN A 172 8.77 -27.97 18.31
N ILE A 173 8.77 -27.14 17.27
CA ILE A 173 8.83 -25.67 17.37
C ILE A 173 7.46 -25.12 17.79
N TYR A 174 6.39 -25.63 17.17
CA TYR A 174 5.03 -25.12 17.34
C TYR A 174 4.13 -26.11 18.12
N PRO A 175 3.21 -25.60 18.95
CA PRO A 175 2.15 -26.41 19.54
C PRO A 175 1.28 -27.08 18.46
N PRO A 176 0.70 -28.26 18.71
CA PRO A 176 -0.24 -28.90 17.78
C PRO A 176 -1.44 -28.00 17.48
N GLY A 177 -1.79 -27.89 16.19
CA GLY A 177 -2.88 -27.05 15.71
C GLY A 177 -2.49 -25.60 15.39
N SER A 178 -1.20 -25.26 15.41
CA SER A 178 -0.72 -23.91 15.05
C SER A 178 -0.97 -23.59 13.58
N GLU A 179 -0.90 -24.57 12.71
CA GLU A 179 -1.26 -24.50 11.29
C GLU A 179 -2.71 -24.08 11.08
N TYR A 180 -3.65 -24.61 11.86
CA TYR A 180 -5.06 -24.22 11.81
C TYR A 180 -5.30 -22.86 12.47
N ALA A 181 -4.57 -22.54 13.55
CA ALA A 181 -4.63 -21.23 14.20
C ALA A 181 -4.16 -20.10 13.27
N LEU A 182 -3.14 -20.37 12.44
CA LEU A 182 -2.66 -19.47 11.41
C LEU A 182 -3.74 -19.27 10.34
N VAL A 183 -4.30 -20.34 9.79
CA VAL A 183 -5.38 -20.27 8.79
C VAL A 183 -6.58 -19.47 9.32
N HIS A 184 -6.97 -19.71 10.57
CA HIS A 184 -8.04 -18.96 11.23
C HIS A 184 -7.72 -17.45 11.35
N ALA A 185 -6.48 -17.10 11.73
CA ALA A 185 -6.04 -15.72 11.82
C ALA A 185 -5.99 -15.03 10.44
N GLU A 186 -5.53 -15.74 9.40
CA GLU A 186 -5.52 -15.25 8.01
C GLU A 186 -6.92 -14.94 7.50
N SER A 187 -7.89 -15.82 7.74
CA SER A 187 -9.29 -15.58 7.38
C SER A 187 -9.84 -14.34 8.07
N GLN A 188 -9.54 -14.14 9.36
CA GLN A 188 -9.96 -12.96 10.11
C GLN A 188 -9.36 -11.66 9.58
N ILE A 189 -8.09 -11.68 9.18
CA ILE A 189 -7.44 -10.50 8.56
C ILE A 189 -8.12 -10.17 7.24
N MET A 190 -8.34 -11.16 6.37
CA MET A 190 -8.99 -10.95 5.08
C MET A 190 -10.44 -10.47 5.23
N LEU A 191 -11.20 -11.05 6.17
CA LEU A 191 -12.56 -10.60 6.51
C LEU A 191 -12.59 -9.16 7.02
N ALA A 192 -11.61 -8.76 7.84
CA ALA A 192 -11.50 -7.38 8.30
C ALA A 192 -11.26 -6.40 7.14
N VAL A 193 -10.45 -6.80 6.16
CA VAL A 193 -10.23 -6.01 4.94
C VAL A 193 -11.53 -5.93 4.12
N VAL A 194 -12.22 -7.05 3.88
CA VAL A 194 -13.48 -7.07 3.13
C VAL A 194 -14.54 -6.18 3.80
N ALA A 195 -14.65 -6.24 5.13
CA ALA A 195 -15.59 -5.43 5.91
C ALA A 195 -15.36 -3.91 5.72
N GLU A 196 -14.10 -3.46 5.70
CA GLU A 196 -13.75 -2.07 5.41
C GLU A 196 -14.10 -1.65 3.97
N LEU A 197 -14.04 -2.59 3.02
CA LEU A 197 -14.39 -2.34 1.61
C LEU A 197 -15.90 -2.28 1.36
N HIS A 198 -16.73 -2.79 2.28
CA HIS A 198 -18.18 -2.68 2.20
C HIS A 198 -18.71 -1.25 2.49
N GLU A 199 -17.82 -0.28 2.77
CA GLU A 199 -18.16 1.13 3.03
C GLU A 199 -19.21 1.34 4.15
N SER A 200 -19.36 0.35 5.03
CA SER A 200 -20.29 0.36 6.17
C SER A 200 -19.52 0.57 7.48
N LEU A 201 -19.97 1.53 8.29
CA LEU A 201 -19.36 1.82 9.60
C LEU A 201 -19.50 0.65 10.57
N THR A 202 -20.63 -0.07 10.54
CA THR A 202 -20.88 -1.22 11.40
C THR A 202 -19.98 -2.39 11.03
N GLU A 203 -19.82 -2.66 9.73
CA GLU A 203 -18.88 -3.68 9.23
C GLU A 203 -17.44 -3.32 9.59
N ALA A 204 -17.03 -2.06 9.45
CA ALA A 204 -15.70 -1.62 9.82
C ALA A 204 -15.37 -1.92 11.30
N ILE A 205 -16.32 -1.71 12.22
CA ILE A 205 -16.15 -2.04 13.64
C ILE A 205 -15.95 -3.55 13.85
N ARG A 206 -16.78 -4.40 13.23
CA ARG A 206 -16.60 -5.86 13.29
C ARG A 206 -15.25 -6.29 12.71
N GLY A 207 -14.81 -5.63 11.63
CA GLY A 207 -13.49 -5.82 11.03
C GLY A 207 -12.35 -5.53 12.02
N PHE A 208 -12.42 -4.42 12.77
CA PHE A 208 -11.42 -4.12 13.80
C PHE A 208 -11.35 -5.19 14.90
N TYR A 209 -12.50 -5.74 15.31
CA TYR A 209 -12.53 -6.82 16.31
C TYR A 209 -11.87 -8.10 15.79
N LYS A 210 -12.17 -8.52 14.55
CA LYS A 210 -11.48 -9.65 13.90
C LYS A 210 -9.97 -9.41 13.78
N LEU A 211 -9.56 -8.19 13.43
CA LEU A 211 -8.14 -7.83 13.36
C LEU A 211 -7.42 -7.99 14.71
N ARG A 212 -8.09 -7.65 15.83
CA ARG A 212 -7.57 -7.86 17.18
C ARG A 212 -7.41 -9.33 17.53
N LYS A 213 -8.40 -10.16 17.22
CA LYS A 213 -8.33 -11.61 17.44
C LYS A 213 -7.18 -12.23 16.66
N ALA A 214 -7.04 -11.88 15.38
CA ALA A 214 -5.96 -12.34 14.54
C ALA A 214 -4.58 -11.93 15.10
N PHE A 215 -4.43 -10.68 15.54
CA PHE A 215 -3.18 -10.19 16.14
C PHE A 215 -2.78 -10.99 17.39
N VAL A 216 -3.73 -11.30 18.26
CA VAL A 216 -3.48 -12.11 19.47
C VAL A 216 -3.08 -13.53 19.09
N SER A 217 -3.78 -14.17 18.15
CA SER A 217 -3.46 -15.52 17.67
C SER A 217 -2.03 -15.60 17.11
N LEU A 218 -1.68 -14.67 16.22
CA LEU A 218 -0.34 -14.59 15.62
C LEU A 218 0.75 -14.31 16.65
N SER A 219 0.48 -13.43 17.63
CA SER A 219 1.42 -13.18 18.73
C SER A 219 1.67 -14.43 19.57
N GLY A 220 0.67 -15.30 19.75
CA GLY A 220 0.83 -16.58 20.45
C GLY A 220 1.72 -17.57 19.70
N ILE A 221 1.60 -17.63 18.37
CA ILE A 221 2.47 -18.46 17.52
C ILE A 221 3.92 -17.94 17.60
N ILE A 222 4.13 -16.63 17.52
CA ILE A 222 5.48 -16.01 17.63
C ILE A 222 6.10 -16.26 19.01
N ALA A 223 5.30 -16.21 20.08
CA ALA A 223 5.79 -16.52 21.42
C ALA A 223 6.35 -17.96 21.52
N SER A 224 5.81 -18.88 20.72
CA SER A 224 6.32 -20.26 20.62
C SER A 224 7.69 -20.31 19.93
N GLU A 225 7.91 -19.51 18.87
CA GLU A 225 9.23 -19.36 18.24
C GLU A 225 10.25 -18.73 19.19
N GLU A 226 9.84 -17.70 19.94
CA GLU A 226 10.70 -17.05 20.92
C GLU A 226 11.08 -18.01 22.06
N ALA A 227 10.15 -18.86 22.51
CA ALA A 227 10.42 -19.93 23.47
C ALA A 227 11.39 -20.97 22.90
N TYR A 228 11.19 -21.40 21.65
CA TYR A 228 12.10 -22.29 20.94
C TYR A 228 13.52 -21.70 20.86
N LEU A 229 13.66 -20.42 20.50
CA LEU A 229 14.95 -19.73 20.45
C LEU A 229 15.64 -19.70 21.82
N ARG A 230 14.88 -19.49 22.91
CA ARG A 230 15.38 -19.59 24.30
C ARG A 230 15.71 -21.02 24.72
N GLY A 231 15.16 -22.02 24.05
CA GLY A 231 15.34 -23.45 24.37
C GLY A 231 14.35 -23.96 25.39
N GLU A 232 13.26 -23.23 25.56
CA GLU A 232 12.11 -23.60 26.36
C GLU A 232 11.19 -24.48 25.50
N THR A 233 10.44 -25.38 26.15
CA THR A 233 9.36 -26.10 25.46
C THR A 233 8.24 -25.12 25.10
N PRO A 234 7.63 -25.23 23.91
CA PRO A 234 6.58 -24.32 23.48
C PRO A 234 5.40 -24.35 24.46
N VAL A 235 4.93 -23.17 24.86
CA VAL A 235 3.85 -23.00 25.85
C VAL A 235 2.50 -23.18 25.14
N HIS A 236 1.63 -24.05 25.66
CA HIS A 236 0.25 -24.19 25.16
C HIS A 236 -0.49 -22.84 25.24
N ALA A 237 -1.04 -22.38 24.12
CA ALA A 237 -1.75 -21.11 24.05
C ALA A 237 -3.02 -21.05 24.94
N HIS A 238 -3.54 -22.17 25.45
CA HIS A 238 -4.61 -22.19 26.46
C HIS A 238 -4.66 -23.55 27.21
N GLY A 239 -3.68 -23.80 28.09
CA GLY A 239 -3.63 -25.02 28.91
C GLY A 239 -3.28 -24.72 30.36
N THR A 240 -4.09 -25.21 31.28
CA THR A 240 -4.11 -24.99 32.74
C THR A 240 -2.77 -25.33 33.42
N GLY A 241 -2.04 -24.31 33.91
CA GLY A 241 -0.82 -24.50 34.70
C GLY A 241 0.00 -23.22 34.87
N GLU A 242 -0.43 -22.36 35.79
CA GLU A 242 0.32 -21.31 36.50
C GLU A 242 1.65 -20.78 35.90
N ARG A 243 1.53 -19.92 34.87
CA ARG A 243 2.09 -18.56 34.91
C ARG A 243 1.20 -17.65 34.07
N ARG A 244 0.09 -17.22 34.68
CA ARG A 244 -0.84 -16.23 34.16
C ARG A 244 -0.04 -14.97 33.80
N LEU A 245 0.34 -14.81 32.52
CA LEU A 245 0.47 -13.46 31.97
C LEU A 245 -0.92 -12.87 32.13
N SER A 246 -1.07 -11.96 33.09
CA SER A 246 -2.32 -11.41 33.63
C SER A 246 -3.37 -11.12 32.56
N TYR A 247 -4.14 -12.14 32.21
CA TYR A 247 -5.41 -12.08 31.53
C TYR A 247 -6.48 -12.17 32.63
N THR A 248 -7.33 -11.15 32.66
CA THR A 248 -8.49 -10.89 33.54
C THR A 248 -8.14 -10.45 34.97
N GLU A 249 -8.87 -9.43 35.46
CA GLU A 249 -8.82 -8.79 36.79
C GLU A 249 -8.01 -7.50 36.99
N ASP A 250 -7.88 -6.67 35.95
CA ASP A 250 -8.06 -5.23 36.13
C ASP A 250 -8.92 -4.71 34.99
N PRO A 251 -10.07 -4.04 35.25
CA PRO A 251 -10.85 -3.41 34.20
C PRO A 251 -10.04 -2.21 33.70
N MET A 252 -9.43 -2.34 32.52
CA MET A 252 -8.90 -1.15 31.82
C MET A 252 -10.07 -0.20 31.51
N PRO A 253 -9.90 1.13 31.66
CA PRO A 253 -11.02 2.06 31.65
C PRO A 253 -11.73 2.06 30.29
N GLY A 254 -13.02 1.73 30.26
CA GLY A 254 -13.88 1.80 29.07
C GLY A 254 -14.11 0.47 28.34
N ALA A 255 -14.12 -0.67 29.04
CA ALA A 255 -14.57 -1.94 28.46
C ALA A 255 -16.06 -1.84 28.08
N PHE A 256 -16.35 -1.82 26.78
CA PHE A 256 -17.67 -2.15 26.25
C PHE A 256 -17.85 -3.68 26.33
N ASP A 257 -19.00 -4.12 26.85
CA ASP A 257 -19.37 -5.53 27.02
C ASP A 257 -19.68 -6.16 25.64
N ASP A 258 -19.37 -7.45 25.45
CA ASP A 258 -19.83 -8.22 24.29
C ASP A 258 -21.38 -8.24 24.22
N SER A 259 -22.07 -8.01 25.35
CA SER A 259 -23.53 -7.84 25.38
C SER A 259 -24.04 -6.49 24.86
N GLU A 260 -23.23 -5.42 24.87
CA GLU A 260 -23.64 -4.08 24.38
C GLU A 260 -23.73 -4.03 22.83
N PHE A 261 -23.11 -4.98 22.13
CA PHE A 261 -23.16 -5.08 20.67
C PHE A 261 -24.13 -6.17 20.18
N ALA A 262 -24.63 -7.04 21.07
CA ALA A 262 -25.70 -7.98 20.73
C ALA A 262 -26.98 -7.24 20.28
N ASP A 263 -27.24 -6.06 20.87
CA ASP A 263 -28.34 -5.18 20.48
C ASP A 263 -28.11 -4.57 19.07
N LEU A 264 -26.87 -4.25 18.71
CA LEU A 264 -26.50 -3.74 17.37
C LEU A 264 -26.47 -4.83 16.31
N GLU A 265 -26.12 -6.07 16.67
CA GLU A 265 -26.23 -7.24 15.80
C GLU A 265 -27.69 -7.65 15.57
N ALA A 266 -28.54 -7.51 16.59
CA ALA A 266 -29.99 -7.69 16.48
C ALA A 266 -30.65 -6.57 15.64
N GLU A 267 -30.23 -5.31 15.82
CA GLU A 267 -30.70 -4.18 14.99
C GLU A 267 -30.26 -4.32 13.53
N ALA A 268 -29.03 -4.75 13.27
CA ALA A 268 -28.54 -5.01 11.91
C ALA A 268 -29.28 -6.19 11.24
N ALA A 269 -29.64 -7.23 12.00
CA ALA A 269 -30.47 -8.32 11.51
C ALA A 269 -31.90 -7.84 11.19
N ALA A 270 -32.45 -6.94 12.00
CA ALA A 270 -33.78 -6.35 11.78
C ALA A 270 -33.83 -5.39 10.56
N GLU A 271 -32.76 -4.63 10.29
CA GLU A 271 -32.66 -3.78 9.08
C GLU A 271 -32.60 -4.61 7.79
N VAL A 272 -31.90 -5.75 7.81
CA VAL A 272 -31.84 -6.69 6.66
C VAL A 272 -33.21 -7.34 6.41
N GLU A 273 -33.96 -7.64 7.48
CA GLU A 273 -35.31 -8.21 7.38
C GLU A 273 -36.35 -7.18 6.90
N ALA A 274 -36.19 -5.90 7.27
CA ALA A 274 -37.03 -4.80 6.81
C ALA A 274 -36.79 -4.44 5.33
N GLU A 275 -35.56 -4.59 4.83
CA GLU A 275 -35.22 -4.36 3.42
C GLU A 275 -35.77 -5.48 2.50
N ALA A 276 -35.86 -6.72 3.01
CA ALA A 276 -36.43 -7.86 2.30
C ALA A 276 -37.97 -7.82 2.13
N GLN A 277 -38.67 -6.98 2.89
CA GLN A 277 -40.15 -6.88 2.89
C GLN A 277 -40.70 -5.68 2.10
N ARG A 278 -39.87 -4.91 1.40
CA ARG A 278 -40.33 -3.78 0.56
C ARG A 278 -41.04 -4.32 -0.71
N PRO A 279 -42.33 -4.01 -0.95
CA PRO A 279 -43.07 -4.58 -2.08
C PRO A 279 -42.58 -4.01 -3.41
N THR A 280 -42.20 -4.89 -4.33
CA THR A 280 -41.86 -4.55 -5.72
C THR A 280 -43.14 -4.32 -6.52
N LEU A 281 -43.34 -3.10 -7.02
CA LEU A 281 -44.41 -2.78 -7.98
C LEU A 281 -44.11 -3.49 -9.31
N LYS A 282 -44.91 -4.52 -9.62
CA LYS A 282 -44.94 -5.18 -10.93
C LYS A 282 -45.48 -4.22 -11.99
N ALA A 283 -44.69 -3.96 -13.03
CA ALA A 283 -45.16 -3.36 -14.27
C ALA A 283 -46.01 -4.39 -15.04
N GLY A 284 -47.31 -4.13 -15.14
CA GLY A 284 -48.22 -4.80 -16.07
C GLY A 284 -48.42 -3.92 -17.30
N GLY A 285 -48.14 -4.46 -18.49
CA GLY A 285 -48.26 -3.75 -19.75
C GLY A 285 -49.70 -3.51 -20.19
N ALA A 286 -49.92 -2.42 -20.92
CA ALA A 286 -51.08 -2.21 -21.77
C ALA A 286 -50.67 -1.44 -23.03
N ASN A 287 -51.09 -1.98 -24.18
CA ASN A 287 -50.96 -1.43 -25.53
C ASN A 287 -51.72 -0.11 -25.71
N GLY A 288 -51.17 0.75 -26.59
CA GLY A 288 -51.92 1.24 -27.74
C GLY A 288 -52.70 2.57 -27.63
N ALA A 289 -52.29 3.50 -28.49
CA ALA A 289 -53.11 4.46 -29.25
C ALA A 289 -53.57 5.79 -28.60
N ASN A 290 -53.16 6.85 -29.31
CA ASN A 290 -53.79 8.16 -29.56
C ASN A 290 -54.11 9.13 -28.41
N GLY A 291 -53.75 10.40 -28.66
CA GLY A 291 -54.61 11.53 -28.29
C GLY A 291 -53.88 12.72 -27.66
N ASP A 292 -53.90 13.84 -28.38
CA ASP A 292 -53.40 15.17 -28.04
C ASP A 292 -53.95 15.76 -26.72
N ALA A 293 -53.17 16.65 -26.06
CA ALA A 293 -53.62 17.99 -25.65
C ALA A 293 -52.57 18.73 -24.80
N GLU A 294 -52.34 20.00 -25.17
CA GLU A 294 -51.58 21.03 -24.47
C GLU A 294 -52.08 21.33 -23.04
N LYS A 295 -51.18 21.75 -22.13
CA LYS A 295 -51.30 23.03 -21.37
C LYS A 295 -50.09 23.37 -20.48
N GLN A 296 -49.50 24.51 -20.82
CA GLN A 296 -48.95 25.64 -20.05
C GLN A 296 -48.56 25.50 -18.56
N GLU A 297 -47.30 25.94 -18.31
CA GLU A 297 -46.78 26.83 -17.26
C GLU A 297 -47.52 26.98 -15.92
N ALA A 298 -46.77 26.77 -14.82
CA ALA A 298 -46.72 27.71 -13.69
C ALA A 298 -45.46 27.49 -12.84
N VAL A 299 -44.62 28.53 -12.74
CA VAL A 299 -43.63 28.71 -11.68
C VAL A 299 -44.35 29.33 -10.47
N PRO A 300 -43.99 28.93 -9.23
CA PRO A 300 -43.63 29.98 -8.27
C PRO A 300 -42.38 29.65 -7.44
N ALA A 301 -41.60 30.70 -7.19
CA ALA A 301 -40.54 30.78 -6.17
C ALA A 301 -41.15 31.16 -4.78
N PRO A 302 -40.34 31.52 -3.77
CA PRO A 302 -39.68 30.67 -2.79
C PRO A 302 -40.32 30.79 -1.38
N ALA A 303 -40.20 29.76 -0.54
CA ALA A 303 -40.58 29.84 0.89
C ALA A 303 -39.38 29.54 1.82
N THR A 304 -39.24 30.42 2.80
CA THR A 304 -38.27 30.53 3.90
C THR A 304 -38.31 29.37 4.93
N PRO A 305 -37.30 29.27 5.83
CA PRO A 305 -36.82 28.00 6.38
C PRO A 305 -37.55 27.57 7.66
N THR A 306 -37.92 26.29 7.73
CA THR A 306 -38.36 25.63 8.97
C THR A 306 -37.22 24.79 9.55
N LYS A 307 -37.02 24.96 10.86
CA LYS A 307 -36.01 24.36 11.74
C LYS A 307 -35.79 22.87 11.47
N ALA A 308 -34.54 22.51 11.19
CA ALA A 308 -34.07 21.13 11.27
C ALA A 308 -33.89 20.73 12.74
N THR A 309 -34.60 19.67 13.15
CA THR A 309 -34.33 18.88 14.34
C THR A 309 -32.97 18.21 14.19
N THR A 310 -32.01 18.62 15.02
CA THR A 310 -30.70 18.00 15.16
C THR A 310 -30.84 16.67 15.88
N SER A 311 -30.30 15.58 15.32
CA SER A 311 -30.20 14.30 16.01
C SER A 311 -29.20 14.39 17.17
N PRO A 312 -29.43 13.67 18.29
CA PRO A 312 -28.57 13.71 19.48
C PRO A 312 -27.16 13.12 19.28
N LEU A 313 -26.83 12.68 18.06
CA LEU A 313 -25.52 12.14 17.67
C LEU A 313 -24.54 13.25 17.24
N SER A 314 -25.03 14.43 16.85
CA SER A 314 -24.20 15.56 16.44
C SER A 314 -23.59 16.30 17.65
N GLU A 315 -24.30 16.36 18.78
CA GLU A 315 -23.78 16.96 20.01
C GLU A 315 -22.67 16.12 20.68
N LYS A 316 -22.75 14.79 20.57
CA LYS A 316 -21.73 13.88 21.15
C LYS A 316 -20.41 13.86 20.37
N THR A 317 -20.39 14.35 19.12
CA THR A 317 -19.14 14.52 18.34
C THR A 317 -18.54 15.91 18.49
N ALA A 318 -19.33 16.90 18.92
CA ALA A 318 -18.85 18.26 19.25
C ALA A 318 -18.16 18.35 20.62
N ALA A 319 -18.44 17.44 21.55
CA ALA A 319 -17.86 17.41 22.89
C ALA A 319 -16.39 16.92 22.97
N LEU A 320 -15.77 16.55 21.84
CA LEU A 320 -14.37 16.09 21.79
C LEU A 320 -13.36 17.18 21.41
N SER A 321 -13.73 18.45 21.59
CA SER A 321 -12.83 19.58 21.41
C SER A 321 -12.69 20.35 22.73
N LEU A 322 -11.51 20.27 23.37
CA LEU A 322 -10.63 21.40 23.68
C LEU A 322 -9.61 21.12 24.80
N ASN A 323 -8.48 21.80 24.61
CA ASN A 323 -7.51 22.35 25.56
C ASN A 323 -6.38 21.49 26.14
N GLY A 324 -5.18 21.89 25.73
CA GLY A 324 -3.92 21.52 26.33
C GLY A 324 -3.68 22.19 27.68
N GLY A 325 -3.01 21.44 28.55
CA GLY A 325 -2.31 21.91 29.74
C GLY A 325 -1.00 21.13 29.86
N ALA A 326 0.10 21.83 30.13
CA ALA A 326 1.47 21.31 30.18
C ALA A 326 1.67 20.20 31.24
N PRO A 327 2.63 19.27 31.06
CA PRO A 327 2.88 18.22 32.04
C PRO A 327 3.64 18.79 33.24
N ARG A 328 3.07 18.56 34.42
CA ARG A 328 3.66 18.87 35.72
C ARG A 328 4.53 17.68 36.15
N ALA A 329 5.81 17.95 36.42
CA ALA A 329 6.78 16.97 36.88
C ALA A 329 6.36 16.33 38.22
N SER A 330 6.42 15.00 38.31
CA SER A 330 6.40 14.28 39.59
C SER A 330 7.73 13.54 39.79
N SER A 331 8.32 13.85 40.93
CA SER A 331 9.64 13.48 41.42
C SER A 331 9.79 11.98 41.67
N GLN A 332 10.80 11.38 41.05
CA GLN A 332 11.34 10.08 41.43
C GLN A 332 11.93 10.17 42.85
N THR A 333 11.46 9.33 43.76
CA THR A 333 12.12 9.07 45.04
C THR A 333 12.99 7.83 44.88
N SER A 334 14.29 8.04 44.80
CA SER A 334 15.33 7.02 44.75
C SER A 334 15.40 6.27 46.08
N ARG A 335 15.15 4.95 46.06
CA ARG A 335 15.55 4.05 47.15
C ARG A 335 16.79 3.28 46.70
N SER A 336 17.91 3.69 47.31
CA SER A 336 19.20 3.03 47.32
C SER A 336 19.09 1.59 47.83
N LEU A 337 19.65 0.64 47.09
CA LEU A 337 20.00 -0.68 47.58
C LEU A 337 21.51 -0.86 47.41
N ALA A 338 22.15 -1.08 48.55
CA ALA A 338 23.58 -1.13 48.73
C ALA A 338 24.25 -2.28 47.97
N SER A 339 25.48 -2.00 47.59
CA SER A 339 26.49 -2.87 47.00
C SER A 339 26.85 -4.08 47.87
N THR A 340 26.91 -5.26 47.25
CA THR A 340 27.74 -6.38 47.68
C THR A 340 28.65 -6.82 46.53
N PRO A 341 29.91 -7.19 46.79
CA PRO A 341 30.94 -7.29 45.76
C PRO A 341 30.79 -8.56 44.92
N THR A 342 30.74 -8.38 43.61
CA THR A 342 30.71 -9.45 42.61
C THR A 342 32.05 -10.18 42.58
N ALA A 343 32.07 -11.44 43.02
CA ALA A 343 33.10 -12.39 42.63
C ALA A 343 32.96 -12.68 41.13
N ALA A 344 34.08 -12.60 40.41
CA ALA A 344 34.16 -12.85 38.98
C ALA A 344 33.68 -14.27 38.65
N VAL A 345 32.63 -14.37 37.82
CA VAL A 345 32.24 -15.62 37.13
C VAL A 345 32.66 -15.50 35.66
N PRO A 346 33.54 -16.37 35.15
CA PRO A 346 33.91 -16.36 33.75
C PRO A 346 32.90 -17.15 32.88
N SER A 347 32.64 -16.65 31.67
CA SER A 347 32.36 -17.44 30.44
C SER A 347 31.10 -18.33 30.34
N ALA A 348 29.92 -17.93 30.85
CA ALA A 348 28.64 -18.62 30.55
C ALA A 348 27.80 -17.96 29.43
N THR A 349 27.99 -16.67 29.15
CA THR A 349 27.18 -15.88 28.20
C THR A 349 27.46 -16.19 26.73
N SER A 350 28.64 -16.69 26.37
CA SER A 350 29.01 -17.00 24.98
C SER A 350 28.30 -18.25 24.43
N SER A 351 28.08 -19.26 25.29
CA SER A 351 27.43 -20.52 24.91
C SER A 351 25.93 -20.36 24.62
N ALA A 352 25.20 -19.60 25.45
CA ALA A 352 23.78 -19.35 25.25
C ALA A 352 23.51 -18.52 23.98
N ALA A 353 24.33 -17.50 23.70
CA ALA A 353 24.22 -16.71 22.48
C ALA A 353 24.55 -17.54 21.22
N ALA A 354 25.52 -18.46 21.29
CA ALA A 354 25.83 -19.39 20.20
C ALA A 354 24.69 -20.38 19.94
N ALA A 355 24.07 -20.92 21.00
CA ALA A 355 22.92 -21.82 20.90
C ALA A 355 21.70 -21.11 20.29
N MET A 356 21.41 -19.87 20.70
CA MET A 356 20.35 -19.06 20.12
C MET A 356 20.58 -18.79 18.63
N ARG A 357 21.83 -18.48 18.22
CA ARG A 357 22.18 -18.33 16.79
C ARG A 357 22.02 -19.62 16.00
N ALA A 358 22.38 -20.76 16.59
CA ALA A 358 22.17 -22.07 15.94
C ALA A 358 20.68 -22.34 15.71
N ARG A 359 19.82 -22.04 16.69
CA ARG A 359 18.35 -22.17 16.55
C ARG A 359 17.75 -21.18 15.56
N ARG A 360 18.27 -19.94 15.48
CA ARG A 360 17.88 -18.97 14.46
C ARG A 360 18.22 -19.47 13.05
N ARG A 361 19.43 -20.02 12.85
CA ARG A 361 19.81 -20.65 11.58
C ARG A 361 18.93 -21.87 11.24
N HIS A 362 18.49 -22.62 12.25
CA HIS A 362 17.53 -23.71 12.03
C HIS A 362 16.19 -23.22 11.50
N LEU A 363 15.65 -22.10 12.03
CA LEU A 363 14.42 -21.48 11.50
C LEU A 363 14.59 -20.99 10.05
N ASP A 364 15.80 -20.60 9.65
CA ASP A 364 16.09 -20.19 8.27
C ASP A 364 16.16 -21.36 7.28
N THR A 365 16.40 -22.58 7.77
CA THR A 365 16.60 -23.79 6.95
C THR A 365 15.62 -24.90 7.31
N LEU A 366 14.37 -24.54 7.60
CA LEU A 366 13.30 -25.50 7.90
C LEU A 366 13.05 -26.43 6.70
N THR A 367 12.83 -27.72 7.00
CA THR A 367 12.57 -28.76 5.98
C THR A 367 11.16 -29.33 6.07
N ASN A 368 10.52 -29.25 7.26
CA ASN A 368 9.16 -29.73 7.46
C ASN A 368 8.14 -28.77 6.80
N PRO A 369 7.27 -29.25 5.89
CA PRO A 369 6.28 -28.41 5.22
C PRO A 369 5.34 -27.66 6.16
N VAL A 370 4.95 -28.25 7.29
CA VAL A 370 4.08 -27.59 8.27
C VAL A 370 4.81 -26.47 8.99
N ASP A 371 6.05 -26.71 9.41
CA ASP A 371 6.86 -25.68 10.07
C ASP A 371 7.17 -24.53 9.10
N ILE A 372 7.46 -24.83 7.83
CA ILE A 372 7.62 -23.81 6.78
C ILE A 372 6.34 -23.00 6.61
N PHE A 373 5.18 -23.67 6.54
CA PHE A 373 3.87 -23.01 6.40
C PHE A 373 3.60 -22.08 7.58
N VAL A 374 3.75 -22.55 8.82
CA VAL A 374 3.51 -21.75 10.02
C VAL A 374 4.51 -20.61 10.13
N HIS A 375 5.82 -20.88 9.98
CA HIS A 375 6.87 -19.88 10.12
C HIS A 375 6.75 -18.76 9.08
N SER A 376 6.59 -19.09 7.80
CA SER A 376 6.49 -18.08 6.75
C SER A 376 5.16 -17.31 6.82
N GLY A 377 4.04 -17.98 7.08
CA GLY A 377 2.74 -17.33 7.19
C GLY A 377 2.64 -16.38 8.39
N VAL A 378 3.10 -16.80 9.58
CA VAL A 378 3.08 -15.92 10.77
C VAL A 378 3.97 -14.69 10.58
N ASN A 379 5.14 -14.87 9.95
CA ASN A 379 6.06 -13.79 9.63
C ASN A 379 5.48 -12.81 8.61
N LEU A 380 4.78 -13.29 7.59
CA LEU A 380 4.04 -12.45 6.65
C LEU A 380 2.95 -11.66 7.38
N CYS A 381 1.99 -12.34 8.01
CA CYS A 381 0.77 -11.73 8.51
C CYS A 381 1.06 -10.75 9.65
N PHE A 382 1.84 -11.18 10.65
CA PHE A 382 2.18 -10.31 11.77
C PHE A 382 3.14 -9.20 11.36
N GLY A 383 4.09 -9.51 10.47
CA GLY A 383 5.00 -8.51 9.90
C GLY A 383 4.26 -7.40 9.17
N LEU A 384 3.27 -7.77 8.36
CA LEU A 384 2.38 -6.85 7.67
C LEU A 384 1.55 -6.01 8.65
N LEU A 385 0.94 -6.62 9.66
CA LEU A 385 0.16 -5.89 10.68
C LEU A 385 1.03 -4.86 11.41
N LEU A 386 2.21 -5.26 11.88
CA LEU A 386 3.14 -4.35 12.57
C LEU A 386 3.56 -3.18 11.67
N LEU A 387 3.87 -3.46 10.41
CA LEU A 387 4.22 -2.43 9.43
C LEU A 387 3.06 -1.46 9.20
N LEU A 388 1.85 -1.96 8.92
CA LEU A 388 0.68 -1.12 8.67
C LEU A 388 0.30 -0.27 9.89
N ILE A 389 0.33 -0.85 11.10
CA ILE A 389 0.03 -0.11 12.34
C ILE A 389 1.10 0.97 12.58
N SER A 390 2.37 0.68 12.30
CA SER A 390 3.48 1.64 12.50
C SER A 390 3.35 2.89 11.62
N MET A 391 2.66 2.75 10.50
CA MET A 391 2.45 3.86 9.57
C MET A 391 1.26 4.73 9.97
N VAL A 392 0.39 4.29 10.88
CA VAL A 392 -0.80 5.05 11.30
C VAL A 392 -0.39 6.38 11.94
N PRO A 393 -0.94 7.54 11.51
CA PRO A 393 -0.50 8.82 12.04
C PRO A 393 -0.71 8.96 13.55
N PRO A 394 0.15 9.71 14.28
CA PRO A 394 0.16 9.76 15.74
C PRO A 394 -1.18 10.10 16.40
N ALA A 395 -1.99 10.96 15.78
CA ALA A 395 -3.32 11.32 16.27
C ALA A 395 -4.27 10.11 16.42
N PHE A 396 -4.07 9.06 15.62
CA PHE A 396 -4.85 7.81 15.63
C PHE A 396 -4.14 6.68 16.36
N SER A 397 -2.81 6.77 16.50
CA SER A 397 -2.02 5.81 17.28
C SER A 397 -2.47 5.74 18.75
N ARG A 398 -2.97 6.85 19.33
CA ARG A 398 -3.52 6.85 20.69
C ARG A 398 -4.75 5.96 20.81
N LEU A 399 -5.66 6.03 19.84
CA LEU A 399 -6.88 5.20 19.81
C LEU A 399 -6.52 3.70 19.68
N LEU A 400 -5.55 3.38 18.81
CA LEU A 400 -5.06 2.01 18.66
C LEU A 400 -4.27 1.52 19.88
N SER A 401 -3.51 2.40 20.54
CA SER A 401 -2.74 2.08 21.75
C SER A 401 -3.65 1.84 22.96
N ILE A 402 -4.81 2.50 23.04
CA ILE A 402 -5.83 2.24 24.06
C ILE A 402 -6.42 0.83 23.91
N VAL A 403 -6.45 0.30 22.67
CA VAL A 403 -6.91 -1.07 22.36
C VAL A 403 -5.77 -2.12 22.46
N GLY A 404 -4.52 -1.69 22.69
CA GLY A 404 -3.35 -2.56 22.87
C GLY A 404 -2.50 -2.80 21.62
N PHE A 405 -2.75 -2.08 20.51
CA PHE A 405 -1.94 -2.21 19.29
C PHE A 405 -0.79 -1.21 19.29
N LYS A 406 0.45 -1.71 19.26
CA LYS A 406 1.64 -0.90 19.00
C LYS A 406 2.32 -1.39 17.72
N GLY A 407 2.36 -0.53 16.72
CA GLY A 407 3.06 -0.80 15.48
C GLY A 407 4.57 -0.74 15.69
N ASP A 408 5.29 -1.63 15.01
CA ASP A 408 6.75 -1.69 15.01
C ASP A 408 7.23 -1.93 13.58
N ARG A 409 7.66 -0.85 12.94
CA ARG A 409 8.09 -0.86 11.54
C ARG A 409 9.30 -1.77 11.33
N GLU A 410 10.27 -1.70 12.24
CA GLU A 410 11.52 -2.44 12.10
C GLU A 410 11.25 -3.93 12.28
N ARG A 411 10.57 -4.31 13.37
CA ARG A 411 10.17 -5.71 13.57
C ARG A 411 9.31 -6.22 12.41
N GLY A 412 8.34 -5.42 11.96
CA GLY A 412 7.44 -5.80 10.87
C GLY A 412 8.18 -6.12 9.57
N VAL A 413 9.10 -5.25 9.15
CA VAL A 413 9.90 -5.46 7.95
C VAL A 413 10.88 -6.62 8.11
N ARG A 414 11.48 -6.81 9.30
CA ARG A 414 12.37 -7.95 9.57
C ARG A 414 11.65 -9.28 9.34
N MET A 415 10.43 -9.40 9.85
CA MET A 415 9.60 -10.59 9.72
C MET A 415 9.22 -10.85 8.26
N LEU A 416 8.82 -9.82 7.52
CA LEU A 416 8.56 -9.94 6.08
C LEU A 416 9.79 -10.46 5.32
N TRP A 417 10.99 -9.98 5.63
CA TRP A 417 12.22 -10.51 5.04
C TRP A 417 12.48 -11.97 5.40
N GLN A 418 12.15 -12.43 6.61
CA GLN A 418 12.23 -13.85 6.96
C GLN A 418 11.27 -14.68 6.10
N SER A 419 10.03 -14.21 5.91
CA SER A 419 9.07 -14.90 5.05
C SER A 419 9.58 -15.05 3.62
N THR A 420 10.30 -14.07 3.05
CA THR A 420 10.82 -14.15 1.67
C THR A 420 11.86 -15.24 1.42
N LYS A 421 12.42 -15.86 2.47
CA LYS A 421 13.40 -16.96 2.33
C LYS A 421 12.76 -18.26 1.82
N PHE A 422 11.42 -18.38 1.91
CA PHE A 422 10.69 -19.59 1.54
C PHE A 422 9.99 -19.42 0.20
N ALA A 423 10.16 -20.41 -0.70
CA ALA A 423 9.55 -20.43 -2.02
C ALA A 423 8.08 -20.93 -1.95
N ASN A 424 7.21 -20.14 -1.33
CA ASN A 424 5.78 -20.41 -1.23
C ASN A 424 4.96 -19.12 -1.41
N ILE A 425 3.62 -19.22 -1.32
CA ILE A 425 2.73 -18.06 -1.46
C ILE A 425 3.08 -16.94 -0.46
N TYR A 426 3.42 -17.28 0.77
CA TYR A 426 3.73 -16.29 1.81
C TYR A 426 5.03 -15.54 1.51
N GLY A 427 6.08 -16.24 1.09
CA GLY A 427 7.33 -15.62 0.67
C GLY A 427 7.17 -14.71 -0.54
N GLY A 428 6.37 -15.11 -1.53
CA GLY A 428 6.05 -14.25 -2.67
C GLY A 428 5.22 -13.02 -2.29
N LEU A 429 4.17 -13.19 -1.47
CA LEU A 429 3.37 -12.06 -0.97
C LEU A 429 4.20 -11.11 -0.10
N ALA A 430 5.07 -11.64 0.78
CA ALA A 430 6.00 -10.84 1.56
C ALA A 430 6.96 -10.06 0.65
N GLY A 431 7.39 -10.69 -0.45
CA GLY A 431 8.21 -10.05 -1.48
C GLY A 431 7.49 -8.87 -2.13
N LEU A 432 6.25 -9.06 -2.57
CA LEU A 432 5.41 -7.98 -3.11
C LEU A 432 5.19 -6.85 -2.10
N VAL A 433 4.90 -7.18 -0.84
CA VAL A 433 4.73 -6.21 0.25
C VAL A 433 6.00 -5.38 0.46
N LEU A 434 7.16 -6.03 0.52
CA LEU A 434 8.45 -5.37 0.71
C LEU A 434 8.81 -4.48 -0.48
N LEU A 435 8.65 -4.98 -1.71
CA LEU A 435 8.92 -4.19 -2.91
C LEU A 435 7.96 -3.00 -3.03
N ALA A 436 6.67 -3.18 -2.76
CA ALA A 436 5.71 -2.08 -2.73
C ALA A 436 6.04 -1.04 -1.64
N TYR A 437 6.45 -1.50 -0.45
CA TYR A 437 6.90 -0.62 0.62
C TYR A 437 8.17 0.14 0.23
N TYR A 438 9.17 -0.54 -0.34
CA TYR A 438 10.44 0.09 -0.65
C TYR A 438 10.42 0.91 -1.94
N ASN A 439 10.01 0.31 -3.06
CA ASN A 439 9.97 0.94 -4.39
C ASN A 439 8.83 1.96 -4.51
N GLY A 440 7.70 1.72 -3.83
CA GLY A 440 6.53 2.59 -3.89
C GLY A 440 6.54 3.67 -2.81
N LEU A 441 6.65 3.29 -1.54
CA LEU A 441 6.48 4.22 -0.42
C LEU A 441 7.78 4.93 -0.06
N MET A 442 8.81 4.16 0.30
CA MET A 442 10.09 4.69 0.78
C MET A 442 10.87 5.40 -0.30
N ALA A 443 10.86 4.89 -1.53
CA ALA A 443 11.53 5.56 -2.64
C ALA A 443 10.98 6.97 -2.87
N ASN A 444 9.73 7.26 -2.47
CA ASN A 444 9.13 8.59 -2.57
C ASN A 444 9.56 9.57 -1.48
N ALA A 445 10.24 9.13 -0.43
CA ALA A 445 10.82 10.02 0.57
C ALA A 445 12.16 10.60 0.07
N ASP A 446 12.35 11.91 0.27
CA ASP A 446 13.56 12.61 -0.20
C ASP A 446 14.66 12.67 0.87
N ILE A 447 14.31 12.52 2.16
CA ILE A 447 15.24 12.55 3.30
C ILE A 447 15.40 11.12 3.84
N LEU A 448 16.47 10.46 3.39
CA LEU A 448 16.86 9.10 3.78
C LEU A 448 18.31 9.08 4.28
N PRO A 449 18.70 8.12 5.14
CA PRO A 449 20.10 7.94 5.51
C PRO A 449 20.98 7.73 4.28
N THR A 450 22.20 8.25 4.32
CA THR A 450 23.21 7.93 3.31
C THR A 450 23.78 6.53 3.53
N ASP A 451 24.35 5.92 2.49
CA ASP A 451 25.00 4.61 2.60
C ASP A 451 26.15 4.65 3.61
N ASP A 452 26.87 5.77 3.70
CA ASP A 452 27.94 5.99 4.68
C ASP A 452 27.40 6.11 6.12
N ASP A 453 26.27 6.78 6.33
CA ASP A 453 25.64 6.85 7.66
C ASP A 453 25.18 5.46 8.11
N ILE A 454 24.61 4.66 7.19
CA ILE A 454 24.24 3.27 7.47
C ILE A 454 25.48 2.41 7.77
N ALA A 455 26.54 2.53 6.97
CA ALA A 455 27.78 1.78 7.17
C ALA A 455 28.46 2.14 8.50
N SER A 456 28.51 3.43 8.85
CA SER A 456 29.08 3.89 10.12
C SER A 456 28.27 3.45 11.34
N SER A 457 26.94 3.36 11.22
CA SER A 457 26.08 2.80 12.27
C SER A 457 26.38 1.31 12.52
N LYS A 458 26.71 0.54 11.48
CA LYS A 458 27.07 -0.88 11.58
C LYS A 458 28.41 -1.11 12.30
N SER A 459 29.38 -0.21 12.14
CA SER A 459 30.71 -0.34 12.74
C SER A 459 30.73 -0.22 14.28
N GLY A 460 29.69 0.34 14.90
CA GLY A 460 29.56 0.45 16.36
C GLY A 460 28.90 -0.77 17.03
N SER A 461 28.38 -1.73 16.25
CA SER A 461 27.74 -2.95 16.75
C SER A 461 28.77 -4.07 16.82
N THR A 462 28.99 -4.65 18.00
CA THR A 462 29.79 -5.89 18.19
C THR A 462 29.10 -7.14 17.61
N ALA A 463 28.05 -6.98 16.83
CA ALA A 463 27.34 -8.08 16.18
C ALA A 463 28.08 -8.50 14.90
N SER A 464 28.37 -9.79 14.79
CA SER A 464 29.03 -10.41 13.64
C SER A 464 28.35 -10.09 12.30
N HIS A 465 29.09 -10.18 11.19
CA HIS A 465 28.64 -9.93 9.81
C HIS A 465 27.30 -10.60 9.39
N GLU A 466 26.84 -11.64 10.09
CA GLU A 466 25.55 -12.32 9.84
C GLU A 466 24.35 -11.65 10.55
N ASP A 467 24.57 -10.89 11.62
CA ASP A 467 23.57 -10.06 12.33
C ASP A 467 23.49 -8.63 11.70
N ALA A 468 24.29 -8.34 10.67
CA ALA A 468 24.39 -7.02 10.01
C ALA A 468 23.18 -6.67 9.12
N ASP A 469 22.21 -7.58 9.00
CA ASP A 469 20.93 -7.42 8.30
C ASP A 469 19.83 -6.79 9.18
N ASP A 470 20.14 -6.45 10.44
CA ASP A 470 19.14 -6.03 11.43
C ASP A 470 18.76 -4.54 11.39
N GLU A 471 19.56 -3.64 10.81
CA GLU A 471 19.18 -2.22 10.77
C GLU A 471 18.33 -1.89 9.52
N ILE A 472 17.02 -1.79 9.74
CA ILE A 472 16.01 -1.57 8.70
C ILE A 472 15.73 -0.06 8.59
N VAL A 473 16.78 0.70 8.26
CA VAL A 473 16.68 2.14 8.05
C VAL A 473 17.14 2.47 6.64
N GLY A 474 16.38 3.32 5.95
CA GLY A 474 16.64 3.69 4.55
C GLY A 474 16.03 2.74 3.53
N TYR A 475 16.59 2.76 2.32
CA TYR A 475 16.12 2.00 1.16
C TYR A 475 17.20 1.01 0.69
N PRO A 476 17.08 -0.31 0.99
CA PRO A 476 18.11 -1.30 0.71
C PRO A 476 18.07 -1.76 -0.76
N ARG A 477 18.48 -0.87 -1.68
CA ARG A 477 18.38 -1.04 -3.14
C ARG A 477 18.86 -2.40 -3.63
N GLU A 478 20.06 -2.80 -3.23
CA GLU A 478 20.65 -4.08 -3.67
C GLU A 478 19.88 -5.30 -3.15
N ARG A 479 19.38 -5.23 -1.91
CA ARG A 479 18.55 -6.30 -1.34
C ARG A 479 17.22 -6.43 -2.09
N CYS A 480 16.57 -5.31 -2.43
CA CYS A 480 15.37 -5.28 -3.25
C CYS A 480 15.62 -5.82 -4.67
N ARG A 481 16.75 -5.47 -5.28
CA ARG A 481 17.15 -5.99 -6.60
C ARG A 481 17.33 -7.51 -6.60
N ARG A 482 18.04 -8.05 -5.61
CA ARG A 482 18.21 -9.51 -5.45
C ARG A 482 16.90 -10.23 -5.19
N LEU A 483 16.05 -9.66 -4.32
CA LEU A 483 14.72 -10.20 -4.05
C LEU A 483 13.88 -10.26 -5.33
N LEU A 484 13.83 -9.17 -6.09
CA LEU A 484 13.07 -9.12 -7.33
C LEU A 484 13.62 -10.12 -8.36
N ALA A 485 14.95 -10.19 -8.54
CA ALA A 485 15.57 -11.17 -9.42
C ALA A 485 15.19 -12.60 -9.02
N HIS A 486 15.24 -12.92 -7.72
CA HIS A 486 14.82 -14.22 -7.19
C HIS A 486 13.34 -14.50 -7.49
N MET A 487 12.44 -13.54 -7.22
CA MET A 487 11.02 -13.70 -7.49
C MET A 487 10.72 -13.89 -8.99
N ARG A 488 11.44 -13.21 -9.88
CA ARG A 488 11.33 -13.42 -11.33
C ARG A 488 11.81 -14.80 -11.78
N THR A 489 12.75 -15.42 -11.06
CA THR A 489 13.14 -16.82 -11.34
C THR A 489 12.08 -17.82 -10.89
N LEU A 490 11.41 -17.56 -9.77
CA LEU A 490 10.35 -18.42 -9.24
C LEU A 490 9.03 -18.28 -10.03
N TYR A 491 8.74 -17.06 -10.49
CA TYR A 491 7.48 -16.70 -11.12
C TYR A 491 7.73 -16.00 -12.47
N PRO A 492 8.29 -16.74 -13.45
CA PRO A 492 8.80 -16.16 -14.67
C PRO A 492 7.71 -15.66 -15.61
N ASP A 493 6.42 -15.92 -15.39
CA ASP A 493 5.32 -15.53 -16.28
C ASP A 493 4.42 -14.40 -15.73
N SER A 494 4.65 -13.98 -14.48
CA SER A 494 3.91 -12.87 -13.87
C SER A 494 4.26 -11.51 -14.46
N LEU A 495 3.27 -10.66 -14.66
CA LEU A 495 3.40 -9.22 -14.90
C LEU A 495 3.51 -8.42 -13.61
N LEU A 496 3.11 -8.94 -12.45
CA LEU A 496 3.32 -8.26 -11.16
C LEU A 496 4.82 -8.02 -10.91
N TRP A 497 5.66 -9.02 -11.21
CA TRP A 497 7.12 -8.86 -11.07
C TRP A 497 7.75 -8.02 -12.18
N VAL A 498 7.11 -7.91 -13.36
CA VAL A 498 7.51 -6.96 -14.41
C VAL A 498 7.16 -5.52 -14.00
N LEU A 499 6.01 -5.32 -13.37
CA LEU A 499 5.63 -4.03 -12.80
C LEU A 499 6.62 -3.58 -11.71
N GLU A 500 7.01 -4.48 -10.80
CA GLU A 500 8.00 -4.15 -9.77
C GLU A 500 9.39 -3.88 -10.35
N GLU A 501 9.76 -4.53 -11.46
CA GLU A 501 10.98 -4.20 -12.22
C GLU A 501 10.92 -2.78 -12.80
N ALA A 502 9.81 -2.39 -13.43
CA ALA A 502 9.63 -1.04 -13.94
C ALA A 502 9.72 0.01 -12.83
N ARG A 503 9.10 -0.25 -11.67
CA ARG A 503 9.21 0.63 -10.50
C ARG A 503 10.65 0.77 -10.04
N LEU A 504 11.39 -0.33 -9.94
CA LEU A 504 12.81 -0.31 -9.57
C LEU A 504 13.62 0.53 -10.55
N LEU A 505 13.47 0.32 -11.86
CA LEU A 505 14.13 1.10 -12.93
C LEU A 505 13.80 2.60 -12.81
N SER A 506 12.55 2.94 -12.55
CA SER A 506 12.12 4.32 -12.38
C SER A 506 12.76 4.97 -11.13
N THR A 507 12.96 4.22 -10.04
CA THR A 507 13.73 4.71 -8.87
C THR A 507 15.24 4.85 -9.11
N GLU A 508 15.77 4.21 -10.16
CA GLU A 508 17.16 4.32 -10.62
C GLU A 508 17.37 5.44 -11.66
N ARG A 509 16.34 6.27 -11.91
CA ARG A 509 16.33 7.31 -12.95
C ARG A 509 16.36 6.77 -14.39
N LYS A 510 16.03 5.50 -14.60
CA LYS A 510 15.93 4.85 -15.91
C LYS A 510 14.49 4.80 -16.40
N ILE A 511 13.81 5.94 -16.40
CA ILE A 511 12.36 6.01 -16.65
C ILE A 511 11.96 5.55 -18.06
N LYS A 512 12.81 5.83 -19.07
CA LYS A 512 12.58 5.37 -20.46
C LYS A 512 12.64 3.84 -20.56
N GLU A 513 13.57 3.20 -19.85
CA GLU A 513 13.67 1.74 -19.76
C GLU A 513 12.47 1.16 -19.01
N ALA A 514 12.05 1.79 -17.91
CA ALA A 514 10.85 1.39 -17.16
C ALA A 514 9.60 1.37 -18.07
N MET A 515 9.41 2.43 -18.86
CA MET A 515 8.32 2.50 -19.84
C MET A 515 8.41 1.39 -20.90
N ALA A 516 9.60 1.13 -21.44
CA ALA A 516 9.81 0.06 -22.43
C ALA A 516 9.49 -1.33 -21.85
N VAL A 517 9.86 -1.59 -20.60
CA VAL A 517 9.52 -2.84 -19.88
C VAL A 517 8.01 -2.98 -19.71
N LEU A 518 7.31 -1.91 -19.31
CA LEU A 518 5.85 -1.93 -19.16
C LEU A 518 5.11 -2.11 -20.49
N GLN A 519 5.61 -1.52 -21.57
CA GLN A 519 5.02 -1.63 -22.91
C GLN A 519 5.26 -3.00 -23.53
N SER A 520 6.45 -3.58 -23.35
CA SER A 520 6.81 -4.90 -23.87
C SER A 520 6.31 -6.07 -23.01
N GLY A 521 5.78 -5.79 -21.81
CA GLY A 521 5.41 -6.82 -20.85
C GLY A 521 6.61 -7.60 -20.30
N GLY A 522 7.80 -6.99 -20.31
CA GLY A 522 9.04 -7.63 -19.82
C GLY A 522 9.57 -8.76 -20.70
N GLY A 523 9.20 -8.78 -21.98
CA GLY A 523 9.65 -9.79 -22.96
C GLY A 523 8.73 -11.02 -23.07
N ALA A 524 9.27 -12.09 -23.65
CA ALA A 524 8.54 -13.35 -23.86
C ALA A 524 8.39 -14.15 -22.55
N THR A 525 7.37 -15.01 -22.47
CA THR A 525 7.16 -16.02 -21.43
C THR A 525 8.18 -17.16 -21.56
N SER A 526 8.21 -18.08 -20.58
CA SER A 526 9.04 -19.30 -20.66
C SER A 526 8.85 -20.10 -21.95
N ASP A 527 7.66 -20.00 -22.54
CA ASP A 527 7.23 -20.72 -23.73
C ASP A 527 7.46 -19.93 -25.04
N GLY A 528 8.16 -18.79 -24.97
CA GLY A 528 8.46 -17.94 -26.12
C GLY A 528 7.29 -17.11 -26.66
N LYS A 529 6.15 -17.07 -25.95
CA LYS A 529 4.97 -16.27 -26.33
C LYS A 529 5.03 -14.87 -25.71
N PRO A 530 4.35 -13.85 -26.29
CA PRO A 530 4.20 -12.57 -25.62
C PRO A 530 3.53 -12.74 -24.25
N ARG A 531 4.05 -12.09 -23.22
CA ARG A 531 3.44 -12.10 -21.89
C ARG A 531 2.14 -11.31 -21.93
N VAL A 532 1.02 -12.03 -21.81
CA VAL A 532 -0.31 -11.42 -21.76
C VAL A 532 -0.83 -11.52 -20.35
N ALA A 533 -1.34 -10.40 -19.84
CA ALA A 533 -2.01 -10.37 -18.55
C ALA A 533 -3.23 -11.29 -18.58
N LYS A 534 -3.20 -12.34 -17.75
CA LYS A 534 -4.36 -13.21 -17.53
C LYS A 534 -5.46 -12.51 -16.71
N MET A 535 -5.12 -11.40 -16.04
CA MET A 535 -6.04 -10.63 -15.22
C MET A 535 -6.17 -9.18 -15.69
N ARG A 536 -7.42 -8.74 -15.91
CA ARG A 536 -7.77 -7.35 -16.24
C ARG A 536 -7.23 -6.35 -15.22
N GLN A 537 -7.23 -6.71 -13.95
CA GLN A 537 -6.80 -5.88 -12.83
C GLN A 537 -5.29 -5.59 -12.88
N ILE A 538 -4.49 -6.60 -13.23
CA ILE A 538 -3.03 -6.45 -13.36
C ILE A 538 -2.72 -5.58 -14.57
N THR A 539 -3.42 -5.76 -15.70
CA THR A 539 -3.32 -4.86 -16.86
C THR A 539 -3.62 -3.42 -16.47
N ALA A 540 -4.68 -3.20 -15.68
CA ALA A 540 -5.06 -1.86 -15.22
C ALA A 540 -3.95 -1.21 -14.38
N LEU A 541 -3.29 -1.98 -13.50
CA LEU A 541 -2.19 -1.50 -12.68
C LEU A 541 -0.94 -1.17 -13.52
N THR A 542 -0.59 -2.02 -14.47
CA THR A 542 0.53 -1.80 -15.41
C THR A 542 0.28 -0.56 -16.27
N LYS A 543 -0.94 -0.37 -16.79
CA LYS A 543 -1.31 0.84 -17.56
C LYS A 543 -1.28 2.09 -16.70
N PHE A 544 -1.69 2.00 -15.43
CA PHE A 544 -1.60 3.13 -14.51
C PHE A 544 -0.14 3.51 -14.23
N GLU A 545 0.75 2.56 -13.95
CA GLU A 545 2.18 2.85 -13.77
C GLU A 545 2.80 3.45 -15.04
N LEU A 546 2.48 2.89 -16.22
CA LEU A 546 2.92 3.44 -17.50
C LEU A 546 2.44 4.89 -17.67
N ALA A 547 1.21 5.21 -17.29
CA ALA A 547 0.68 6.56 -17.37
C ALA A 547 1.45 7.54 -16.47
N ILE A 548 1.81 7.11 -15.25
CA ILE A 548 2.60 7.91 -14.31
C ILE A 548 4.03 8.11 -14.81
N ASP A 549 4.70 7.05 -15.28
CA ASP A 549 6.05 7.15 -15.84
C ASP A 549 6.06 8.05 -17.09
N SER A 550 5.07 7.90 -17.98
CA SER A 550 4.93 8.75 -19.17
C SER A 550 4.69 10.22 -18.80
N MET A 551 3.86 10.49 -17.79
CA MET A 551 3.63 11.85 -17.27
C MET A 551 4.93 12.46 -16.75
N CYS A 552 5.73 11.70 -15.99
CA CYS A 552 7.01 12.16 -15.49
C CYS A 552 8.02 12.39 -16.63
N ALA A 553 8.07 11.47 -17.60
CA ALA A 553 8.96 11.55 -18.76
C ALA A 553 8.54 12.59 -19.80
N MET A 554 7.39 13.24 -19.61
CA MET A 554 6.80 14.23 -20.54
C MET A 554 6.40 13.62 -21.90
N GLU A 555 6.06 12.33 -21.91
CA GLU A 555 5.60 11.57 -23.07
C GLU A 555 4.06 11.63 -23.14
N TRP A 556 3.54 12.77 -23.60
CA TRP A 556 2.12 13.13 -23.48
C TRP A 556 1.17 12.21 -24.25
N ASP A 557 1.54 11.72 -25.43
CA ASP A 557 0.71 10.77 -26.19
C ASP A 557 0.55 9.44 -25.45
N THR A 558 1.66 8.90 -24.93
CA THR A 558 1.64 7.65 -24.16
C THR A 558 0.87 7.83 -22.85
N MET A 559 1.04 8.98 -22.18
CA MET A 559 0.27 9.35 -20.99
C MET A 559 -1.24 9.36 -21.27
N ARG A 560 -1.67 10.02 -22.35
CA ARG A 560 -3.08 10.08 -22.78
C ARG A 560 -3.66 8.68 -22.99
N GLU A 561 -2.98 7.86 -23.78
CA GLU A 561 -3.44 6.51 -24.13
C GLU A 561 -3.48 5.57 -22.93
N ALA A 562 -2.48 5.64 -22.06
CA ALA A 562 -2.42 4.81 -20.86
C ALA A 562 -3.52 5.17 -19.85
N PHE A 563 -3.83 6.46 -19.66
CA PHE A 563 -4.95 6.87 -18.81
C PHE A 563 -6.32 6.56 -19.43
N LEU A 564 -6.48 6.67 -20.75
CA LEU A 564 -7.70 6.22 -21.44
C LEU A 564 -7.92 4.72 -21.22
N ALA A 565 -6.88 3.90 -21.35
CA ALA A 565 -6.95 2.48 -21.03
C ALA A 565 -7.34 2.25 -19.56
N CYS A 566 -6.86 3.07 -18.61
CA CYS A 566 -7.28 2.98 -17.21
C CYS A 566 -8.78 3.23 -17.01
N VAL A 567 -9.36 4.20 -17.73
CA VAL A 567 -10.81 4.49 -17.70
C VAL A 567 -11.64 3.29 -18.16
N GLU A 568 -11.16 2.56 -19.17
CA GLU A 568 -11.85 1.38 -19.69
C GLU A 568 -11.64 0.15 -18.79
N LEU A 569 -10.42 -0.02 -18.26
CA LEU A 569 -10.04 -1.20 -17.50
C LEU A 569 -10.55 -1.17 -16.06
N ASN A 570 -10.72 0.00 -15.44
CA ASN A 570 -11.15 0.11 -14.06
C ASN A 570 -11.97 1.38 -13.78
N THR A 571 -12.55 1.48 -12.58
CA THR A 571 -13.37 2.64 -12.17
C THR A 571 -12.73 3.46 -11.05
N TRP A 572 -11.43 3.34 -10.78
CA TRP A 572 -10.75 3.79 -9.56
C TRP A 572 -10.92 5.28 -9.26
N SER A 573 -10.41 6.15 -10.14
CA SER A 573 -10.60 7.60 -10.05
C SER A 573 -10.81 8.19 -11.44
N PRO A 574 -12.01 8.03 -12.03
CA PRO A 574 -12.27 8.50 -13.38
C PRO A 574 -12.12 10.03 -13.48
N ALA A 575 -12.39 10.76 -12.40
CA ALA A 575 -12.13 12.20 -12.33
C ALA A 575 -10.64 12.51 -12.52
N LEU A 576 -9.75 11.83 -11.79
CA LEU A 576 -8.31 11.99 -11.93
C LEU A 576 -7.81 11.54 -13.31
N TYR A 577 -8.35 10.44 -13.85
CA TYR A 577 -7.95 9.96 -15.17
C TYR A 577 -8.32 10.95 -16.26
N TYR A 578 -9.57 11.43 -16.31
CA TYR A 578 -9.97 12.46 -17.26
C TYR A 578 -9.22 13.77 -17.09
N TYR A 579 -8.91 14.15 -15.84
CA TYR A 579 -8.09 15.32 -15.58
C TYR A 579 -6.68 15.18 -16.19
N ASN A 580 -6.02 14.05 -15.98
CA ASN A 580 -4.68 13.79 -16.53
C ASN A 580 -4.70 13.64 -18.06
N ILE A 581 -5.75 13.03 -18.63
CA ILE A 581 -5.97 13.02 -20.10
C ILE A 581 -6.05 14.45 -20.63
N GLY A 582 -6.86 15.30 -19.98
CA GLY A 582 -6.98 16.72 -20.34
C GLY A 582 -5.66 17.49 -20.19
N CYS A 583 -4.85 17.16 -19.17
CA CYS A 583 -3.51 17.74 -19.00
C CYS A 583 -2.55 17.33 -20.12
N ALA A 584 -2.56 16.05 -20.53
CA ALA A 584 -1.74 15.57 -21.64
C ALA A 584 -2.15 16.23 -22.96
N GLU A 585 -3.45 16.32 -23.24
CA GLU A 585 -3.96 16.98 -24.44
C GLU A 585 -3.69 18.49 -24.45
N LEU A 586 -3.68 19.14 -23.27
CA LEU A 586 -3.27 20.53 -23.16
C LEU A 586 -1.80 20.73 -23.54
N GLU A 587 -0.89 19.86 -23.10
CA GLU A 587 0.52 19.94 -23.49
C GLU A 587 0.77 19.61 -24.96
N LEU A 588 -0.01 18.67 -25.53
CA LEU A 588 -0.01 18.42 -26.97
C LEU A 588 -0.52 19.64 -27.75
N TYR A 589 -1.61 20.27 -27.30
CA TYR A 589 -2.14 21.51 -27.85
C TYR A 589 -1.08 22.62 -27.85
N ARG A 590 -0.47 22.89 -26.70
CA ARG A 590 0.58 23.91 -26.59
C ARG A 590 1.75 23.59 -27.54
N THR A 591 2.11 22.31 -27.70
CA THR A 591 3.22 21.91 -28.61
C THR A 591 2.87 22.23 -30.06
N ALA A 592 1.69 21.82 -30.51
CA ALA A 592 1.20 22.08 -31.85
C ALA A 592 1.03 23.58 -32.13
N PHE A 593 0.55 24.36 -31.15
CA PHE A 593 0.39 25.81 -31.27
C PHE A 593 1.72 26.52 -31.52
N HIS A 594 2.74 26.25 -30.69
CA HIS A 594 4.05 26.88 -30.84
C HIS A 594 4.76 26.40 -32.11
N ARG A 595 4.58 25.14 -32.51
CA ARG A 595 5.05 24.63 -33.81
C ARG A 595 4.41 25.39 -34.97
N ALA A 596 3.08 25.53 -34.98
CA ALA A 596 2.38 26.26 -36.03
C ALA A 596 2.86 27.72 -36.13
N LYS A 597 3.07 28.38 -34.98
CA LYS A 597 3.59 29.75 -34.93
C LYS A 597 5.03 29.87 -35.46
N ALA A 598 5.90 28.90 -35.16
CA ALA A 598 7.26 28.86 -35.68
C ALA A 598 7.29 28.67 -37.20
N LEU A 599 6.56 27.67 -37.72
CA LEU A 599 6.46 27.39 -39.15
C LEU A 599 5.86 28.58 -39.93
N ALA A 600 4.86 29.25 -39.36
CA ALA A 600 4.27 30.45 -39.96
C ALA A 600 5.26 31.63 -40.06
N ALA A 601 6.30 31.67 -39.21
CA ALA A 601 7.34 32.70 -39.27
C ALA A 601 8.41 32.40 -40.33
N GLU A 602 8.53 31.15 -40.80
CA GLU A 602 9.54 30.70 -41.79
C GLU A 602 9.11 30.93 -43.26
N GLY A 603 7.89 31.44 -43.50
CA GLY A 603 7.39 31.88 -44.82
C GLY A 603 6.61 30.82 -45.63
N GLU A 604 6.32 31.13 -46.91
CA GLU A 604 5.40 30.35 -47.76
C GLU A 604 5.85 28.88 -48.00
N ALA A 605 7.14 28.57 -47.88
CA ALA A 605 7.69 27.24 -48.17
C ALA A 605 7.18 26.13 -47.23
N GLN A 606 6.65 26.48 -46.06
CA GLN A 606 6.12 25.54 -45.06
C GLN A 606 4.63 25.78 -44.75
N SER A 607 3.91 26.54 -45.58
CA SER A 607 2.50 26.89 -45.36
C SER A 607 1.62 25.66 -45.10
N GLN A 608 1.86 24.57 -45.83
CA GLN A 608 1.10 23.33 -45.67
C GLN A 608 1.36 22.65 -44.32
N GLU A 609 2.60 22.65 -43.82
CA GLU A 609 2.93 22.09 -42.51
C GLU A 609 2.41 22.97 -41.36
N ALA A 610 2.41 24.30 -41.56
CA ALA A 610 1.80 25.24 -40.62
C ALA A 610 0.29 25.02 -40.49
N ASP A 611 -0.42 24.78 -41.60
CA ASP A 611 -1.86 24.49 -41.60
C ASP A 611 -2.18 23.15 -40.92
N ILE A 612 -1.35 22.12 -41.13
CA ILE A 612 -1.48 20.82 -40.43
C ILE A 612 -1.29 21.02 -38.93
N ALA A 613 -0.23 21.71 -38.50
CA ALA A 613 0.05 21.97 -37.09
C ALA A 613 -1.06 22.81 -36.43
N ALA A 614 -1.62 23.79 -37.14
CA ALA A 614 -2.76 24.58 -36.66
C ALA A 614 -4.03 23.73 -36.49
N THR A 615 -4.28 22.80 -37.43
CA THR A 615 -5.41 21.85 -37.35
C THR A 615 -5.25 20.89 -36.17
N GLU A 616 -4.03 20.37 -35.95
CA GLU A 616 -3.70 19.56 -34.79
C GLU A 616 -3.90 20.33 -33.48
N ALA A 617 -3.44 21.59 -33.42
CA ALA A 617 -3.64 22.44 -32.26
C ALA A 617 -5.13 22.63 -31.95
N ALA A 618 -5.96 22.93 -32.95
CA ALA A 618 -7.41 23.06 -32.77
C ALA A 618 -8.06 21.76 -32.25
N LYS A 619 -7.64 20.60 -32.79
CA LYS A 619 -8.10 19.27 -32.35
C LYS A 619 -7.75 19.03 -30.88
N TYR A 620 -6.48 19.22 -30.50
CA TYR A 620 -6.03 19.00 -29.13
C TYR A 620 -6.65 19.99 -28.15
N LYS A 621 -6.82 21.26 -28.55
CA LYS A 621 -7.51 22.27 -27.73
C LYS A 621 -8.92 21.82 -27.37
N LYS A 622 -9.71 21.43 -28.38
CA LYS A 622 -11.08 20.95 -28.19
C LYS A 622 -11.14 19.71 -27.30
N ALA A 623 -10.22 18.76 -27.50
CA ALA A 623 -10.15 17.55 -26.71
C ALA A 623 -9.80 17.87 -25.23
N ALA A 624 -8.79 18.71 -25.00
CA ALA A 624 -8.37 19.10 -23.66
C ALA A 624 -9.52 19.71 -22.87
N GLU A 625 -10.27 20.64 -23.48
CA GLU A 625 -11.43 21.25 -22.83
C GLU A 625 -12.54 20.23 -22.53
N ALA A 626 -12.81 19.31 -23.46
CA ALA A 626 -13.82 18.29 -23.27
C ALA A 626 -13.48 17.38 -22.07
N HIS A 627 -12.23 16.93 -21.96
CA HIS A 627 -11.79 16.08 -20.86
C HIS A 627 -11.67 16.82 -19.54
N LEU A 628 -11.15 18.05 -19.53
CA LEU A 628 -11.07 18.89 -18.32
C LEU A 628 -12.45 19.21 -17.75
N ARG A 629 -13.44 19.54 -18.59
CA ARG A 629 -14.83 19.76 -18.13
C ARG A 629 -15.52 18.47 -17.70
N LYS A 630 -15.16 17.33 -18.30
CA LYS A 630 -15.70 16.01 -17.93
C LYS A 630 -15.20 15.56 -16.55
N ALA A 631 -13.95 15.86 -16.20
CA ALA A 631 -13.32 15.35 -14.97
C ALA A 631 -14.10 15.67 -13.68
N PRO A 632 -14.54 16.92 -13.41
CA PRO A 632 -15.38 17.25 -12.25
C PRO A 632 -16.71 16.49 -12.19
N THR A 633 -17.33 16.18 -13.33
CA THR A 633 -18.63 15.44 -13.38
C THR A 633 -18.52 13.98 -12.95
N MET A 634 -17.29 13.47 -12.91
CA MET A 634 -16.99 12.11 -12.48
C MET A 634 -16.57 12.02 -11.01
N ALA A 635 -16.35 13.16 -10.36
CA ALA A 635 -15.93 13.25 -8.97
C ALA A 635 -17.09 12.92 -8.00
N GLY A 636 -16.77 12.34 -6.84
CA GLY A 636 -17.76 12.04 -5.80
C GLY A 636 -18.68 10.84 -6.09
N LYS A 637 -18.56 10.20 -7.26
CA LYS A 637 -19.18 8.90 -7.55
C LYS A 637 -18.68 7.80 -6.60
N LYS A 638 -17.50 7.99 -6.00
CA LYS A 638 -16.93 7.16 -4.94
C LYS A 638 -16.63 8.02 -3.72
N LYS A 639 -17.15 7.61 -2.56
CA LYS A 639 -16.88 8.26 -1.28
C LYS A 639 -16.13 7.26 -0.41
N PHE A 640 -15.03 7.68 0.21
CA PHE A 640 -14.36 6.84 1.20
C PHE A 640 -14.73 7.31 2.61
N MET A 641 -15.28 6.42 3.44
CA MET A 641 -15.83 6.77 4.76
C MET A 641 -16.76 8.00 4.69
N ALA A 642 -17.67 8.01 3.72
CA ALA A 642 -18.57 9.12 3.44
C ALA A 642 -17.90 10.47 3.10
N ARG A 643 -16.57 10.53 2.93
CA ARG A 643 -15.82 11.74 2.51
C ARG A 643 -15.37 11.65 1.06
N GLN A 644 -15.30 12.80 0.39
CA GLN A 644 -14.81 12.91 -0.97
C GLN A 644 -13.29 12.63 -1.03
N MET A 645 -12.84 12.02 -2.13
CA MET A 645 -11.42 11.73 -2.33
C MET A 645 -10.59 13.02 -2.47
N PRO A 646 -9.37 13.11 -1.89
CA PRO A 646 -8.58 14.33 -1.94
C PRO A 646 -8.27 14.84 -3.36
N PHE A 647 -7.99 13.92 -4.30
CA PHE A 647 -7.78 14.30 -5.71
C PHE A 647 -9.04 14.76 -6.42
N ASP A 648 -10.22 14.28 -6.01
CA ASP A 648 -11.49 14.78 -6.56
C ASP A 648 -11.70 16.24 -6.15
N VAL A 649 -11.42 16.58 -4.89
CA VAL A 649 -11.47 17.97 -4.39
C VAL A 649 -10.47 18.84 -5.15
N PHE A 650 -9.24 18.35 -5.32
CA PHE A 650 -8.20 19.03 -6.08
C PHE A 650 -8.65 19.32 -7.53
N VAL A 651 -9.15 18.31 -8.24
CA VAL A 651 -9.57 18.42 -9.66
C VAL A 651 -10.74 19.38 -9.83
N ILE A 652 -11.79 19.26 -9.01
CA ILE A 652 -12.95 20.16 -9.07
C ILE A 652 -12.51 21.61 -8.91
N ARG A 653 -11.70 21.87 -7.88
CA ARG A 653 -11.18 23.20 -7.57
C ARG A 653 -10.34 23.77 -8.71
N LYS A 654 -9.40 22.98 -9.25
CA LYS A 654 -8.50 23.41 -10.34
C LYS A 654 -9.26 23.80 -11.59
N VAL A 655 -10.19 22.96 -12.03
CA VAL A 655 -10.98 23.25 -13.23
C VAL A 655 -11.89 24.47 -13.00
N ALA A 656 -12.51 24.60 -11.83
CA ALA A 656 -13.32 25.78 -11.48
C ALA A 656 -12.50 27.08 -11.51
N ARG A 657 -11.27 27.06 -10.96
CA ARG A 657 -10.33 28.19 -11.01
C ARG A 657 -10.04 28.63 -12.44
N TRP A 658 -9.78 27.67 -13.34
CA TRP A 658 -9.48 28.00 -14.74
C TRP A 658 -10.72 28.49 -15.50
N GLU A 659 -11.90 27.94 -15.22
CA GLU A 659 -13.16 28.43 -15.80
C GLU A 659 -13.47 29.89 -15.39
N ASP A 660 -13.26 30.24 -14.12
CA ASP A 660 -13.47 31.63 -13.66
C ASP A 660 -12.47 32.60 -14.30
N ARG A 661 -11.21 32.16 -14.45
CA ARG A 661 -10.18 32.93 -15.15
C ARG A 661 -10.47 33.07 -16.65
N ALA A 662 -10.93 32.00 -17.30
CA ALA A 662 -11.32 32.02 -18.71
C ALA A 662 -12.42 33.05 -18.95
N LYS A 663 -13.45 33.08 -18.10
CA LYS A 663 -14.52 34.10 -18.14
C LYS A 663 -14.00 35.51 -17.89
N LEU A 664 -13.12 35.69 -16.89
CA LEU A 664 -12.55 36.99 -16.53
C LEU A 664 -11.76 37.62 -17.69
N HIS A 665 -10.92 36.83 -18.35
CA HIS A 665 -10.07 37.30 -19.45
C HIS A 665 -10.68 37.12 -20.84
N LYS A 666 -11.87 36.53 -20.93
CA LYS A 666 -12.58 36.21 -22.18
C LYS A 666 -11.72 35.37 -23.13
N VAL A 667 -11.03 34.38 -22.57
CA VAL A 667 -10.23 33.39 -23.31
C VAL A 667 -10.87 32.02 -23.17
N ASP A 668 -10.45 31.09 -24.03
CA ASP A 668 -10.86 29.69 -23.95
C ASP A 668 -10.27 29.01 -22.70
N LEU A 669 -10.88 27.91 -22.25
CA LEU A 669 -10.45 27.24 -21.02
C LEU A 669 -9.00 26.75 -21.13
N ALA A 670 -8.61 26.21 -22.29
CA ALA A 670 -7.25 25.76 -22.53
C ALA A 670 -6.20 26.89 -22.43
N ASP A 671 -6.57 28.12 -22.79
CA ASP A 671 -5.69 29.30 -22.74
C ASP A 671 -5.65 29.94 -21.35
N ALA A 672 -6.64 29.68 -20.50
CA ALA A 672 -6.67 30.15 -19.12
C ALA A 672 -5.74 29.36 -18.17
N VAL A 673 -5.21 28.22 -18.61
CA VAL A 673 -4.28 27.41 -17.81
C VAL A 673 -2.89 28.03 -17.83
N GLY A 674 -2.33 28.30 -16.65
CA GLY A 674 -1.00 28.88 -16.49
C GLY A 674 0.10 27.82 -16.45
N VAL A 675 0.65 27.57 -15.26
CA VAL A 675 1.70 26.57 -15.06
C VAL A 675 1.23 25.19 -15.56
N SER A 676 2.12 24.40 -16.14
CA SER A 676 1.77 23.08 -16.68
C SER A 676 1.14 22.19 -15.60
N PRO A 677 -0.15 21.82 -15.73
CA PRO A 677 -0.81 20.97 -14.73
C PRO A 677 -0.28 19.53 -14.77
N ALA A 678 0.27 19.09 -15.90
CA ALA A 678 0.95 17.81 -16.00
C ALA A 678 2.25 17.80 -15.18
N LEU A 679 3.04 18.89 -15.21
CA LEU A 679 4.23 19.00 -14.35
C LEU A 679 3.89 19.18 -12.87
N GLU A 680 2.80 19.90 -12.55
CA GLU A 680 2.27 19.94 -11.18
C GLU A 680 1.92 18.51 -10.70
N MET A 681 1.26 17.70 -11.54
CA MET A 681 0.98 16.29 -11.20
C MET A 681 2.23 15.44 -11.10
N ALA A 682 3.21 15.65 -11.98
CA ALA A 682 4.50 15.00 -11.89
C ALA A 682 5.19 15.31 -10.53
N TYR A 683 5.18 16.57 -10.09
CA TYR A 683 5.69 16.97 -8.78
C TYR A 683 4.97 16.24 -7.63
N LEU A 684 3.63 16.21 -7.64
CA LEU A 684 2.84 15.53 -6.60
C LEU A 684 3.03 14.00 -6.58
N TRP A 685 3.48 13.41 -7.69
CA TRP A 685 3.91 12.01 -7.78
C TRP A 685 5.41 11.79 -7.57
N GLY A 686 6.16 12.83 -7.17
CA GLY A 686 7.59 12.74 -6.88
C GLY A 686 8.45 12.47 -8.11
N SER A 687 8.16 13.11 -9.25
CA SER A 687 8.88 12.91 -10.51
C SER A 687 10.36 13.29 -10.46
N ALA A 688 10.72 14.37 -9.74
CA ALA A 688 12.07 14.95 -9.79
C ALA A 688 13.21 13.95 -9.50
N LYS A 689 13.01 13.02 -8.55
CA LYS A 689 13.98 11.96 -8.22
C LYS A 689 14.04 10.80 -9.23
N ARG A 690 12.99 10.64 -10.06
CA ARG A 690 12.84 9.57 -11.07
C ARG A 690 13.42 9.98 -12.42
N LEU A 691 13.73 11.26 -12.61
CA LEU A 691 14.16 11.79 -13.89
C LEU A 691 15.68 11.82 -14.02
N PRO A 692 16.22 11.42 -15.18
CA PRO A 692 17.61 11.71 -15.56
C PRO A 692 17.78 13.21 -15.87
N ALA A 693 19.04 13.67 -15.90
CA ALA A 693 19.38 15.10 -16.03
C ALA A 693 18.83 15.74 -17.32
N ASP A 694 18.86 15.02 -18.45
CA ASP A 694 18.32 15.48 -19.74
C ASP A 694 16.83 15.83 -19.64
N LEU A 695 16.04 14.98 -18.97
CA LEU A 695 14.61 15.22 -18.79
C LEU A 695 14.33 16.30 -17.73
N LEU A 696 15.17 16.43 -16.71
CA LEU A 696 15.06 17.53 -15.74
C LEU A 696 15.28 18.89 -16.41
N GLU A 697 16.33 19.01 -17.23
CA GLU A 697 16.63 20.21 -18.01
C GLU A 697 15.52 20.51 -19.03
N LEU A 698 15.01 19.48 -19.70
CA LEU A 698 13.88 19.62 -20.63
C LEU A 698 12.63 20.16 -19.92
N ALA A 699 12.30 19.65 -18.73
CA ALA A 699 11.17 20.14 -17.94
C ALA A 699 11.35 21.63 -17.58
N LEU A 700 12.54 22.01 -17.11
CA LEU A 700 12.88 23.39 -16.72
C LEU A 700 12.86 24.38 -17.88
N THR A 701 13.43 24.00 -19.03
CA THR A 701 13.71 24.93 -20.14
C THR A 701 12.58 24.97 -21.17
N LYS A 702 11.81 23.90 -21.33
CA LYS A 702 10.78 23.80 -22.38
C LYS A 702 9.35 23.84 -21.86
N TYR A 703 9.05 23.16 -20.77
CA TYR A 703 7.66 22.93 -20.34
C TYR A 703 7.22 23.83 -19.17
N LEU A 704 8.12 24.22 -18.28
CA LEU A 704 7.84 25.11 -17.16
C LEU A 704 7.79 26.62 -17.49
N PRO A 705 8.52 27.16 -18.47
CA PRO A 705 8.53 28.61 -18.71
C PRO A 705 7.16 29.19 -19.09
N TRP A 706 6.89 30.42 -18.68
CA TRP A 706 5.63 31.11 -19.00
C TRP A 706 5.41 31.37 -20.50
N THR A 707 6.48 31.43 -21.29
CA THR A 707 6.43 31.52 -22.76
C THR A 707 5.69 30.34 -23.39
N ARG A 708 5.51 29.25 -22.64
CA ARG A 708 4.75 28.09 -23.02
C ARG A 708 3.23 28.34 -23.08
N CYS A 709 2.73 29.30 -22.31
CA CYS A 709 1.31 29.67 -22.34
C CYS A 709 0.91 30.17 -23.74
N THR A 710 -0.34 29.90 -24.12
CA THR A 710 -0.89 30.21 -25.45
C THR A 710 -1.73 31.49 -25.46
N ALA A 711 -2.18 31.96 -24.29
CA ALA A 711 -2.83 33.25 -24.12
C ALA A 711 -1.88 34.42 -24.42
N ASP A 712 -2.47 35.59 -24.69
CA ASP A 712 -1.73 36.83 -24.91
C ASP A 712 -0.84 37.20 -23.72
N ALA A 713 0.29 37.86 -24.00
CA ALA A 713 1.28 38.23 -22.99
C ALA A 713 0.68 39.05 -21.83
N ALA A 714 -0.28 39.95 -22.11
CA ALA A 714 -0.97 40.72 -21.09
C ALA A 714 -1.78 39.84 -20.12
N VAL A 715 -2.41 38.79 -20.65
CA VAL A 715 -3.16 37.82 -19.84
C VAL A 715 -2.19 36.97 -19.01
N VAL A 716 -1.10 36.49 -19.61
CA VAL A 716 -0.07 35.70 -18.91
C VAL A 716 0.59 36.48 -17.77
N GLN A 717 0.79 37.80 -17.91
CA GLN A 717 1.28 38.65 -16.82
C GLN A 717 0.36 38.63 -15.60
N THR A 718 -0.96 38.52 -15.79
CA THR A 718 -1.90 38.38 -14.66
C THR A 718 -1.73 37.04 -13.93
N PHE A 719 -1.31 36.00 -14.65
CA PHE A 719 -1.02 34.69 -14.06
C PHE A 719 0.26 34.76 -13.22
N GLN A 720 1.30 35.40 -13.74
CA GLN A 720 2.56 35.64 -13.04
C GLN A 720 2.38 36.50 -11.78
N ALA A 721 1.49 37.49 -11.85
CA ALA A 721 1.18 38.37 -10.72
C ALA A 721 0.36 37.69 -9.62
N ALA A 722 -0.28 36.54 -9.90
CA ALA A 722 -1.06 35.81 -8.92
C ALA A 722 -0.16 34.88 -8.10
N PRO A 723 0.09 35.14 -6.80
CA PRO A 723 1.02 34.38 -5.96
C PRO A 723 0.75 32.87 -5.95
N ASP A 724 -0.53 32.52 -5.98
CA ASP A 724 -1.02 31.15 -5.97
C ASP A 724 -0.77 30.38 -7.29
N GLU A 725 -0.63 31.07 -8.43
CA GLU A 725 -0.22 30.42 -9.69
C GLU A 725 1.31 30.39 -9.81
N SER A 726 1.96 31.53 -9.57
CA SER A 726 3.41 31.65 -9.66
C SER A 726 4.14 30.78 -8.63
N GLY A 727 3.53 30.58 -7.46
CA GLY A 727 4.04 29.69 -6.41
C GLY A 727 4.10 28.23 -6.85
N ILE A 728 3.13 27.74 -7.64
CA ILE A 728 3.17 26.36 -8.18
C ILE A 728 4.36 26.21 -9.14
N GLY A 729 4.55 27.18 -10.03
CA GLY A 729 5.69 27.19 -10.96
C GLY A 729 7.03 27.23 -10.23
N SER A 730 7.14 28.07 -9.19
CA SER A 730 8.34 28.22 -8.36
C SER A 730 8.64 26.95 -7.58
N LEU A 731 7.64 26.29 -7.02
CA LEU A 731 7.77 25.01 -6.32
C LEU A 731 8.28 23.91 -7.27
N CYS A 732 7.66 23.75 -8.43
CA CYS A 732 8.11 22.79 -9.44
C CYS A 732 9.55 23.10 -9.89
N ARG A 733 9.89 24.38 -10.10
CA ARG A 733 11.25 24.79 -10.50
C ARG A 733 12.27 24.45 -9.42
N ALA A 734 11.99 24.77 -8.16
CA ALA A 734 12.86 24.47 -7.04
C ALA A 734 13.12 22.96 -6.92
N ALA A 735 12.07 22.13 -7.06
CA ALA A 735 12.20 20.67 -7.01
C ALA A 735 13.07 20.10 -8.15
N LEU A 736 12.94 20.65 -9.37
CA LEU A 736 13.75 20.26 -10.52
C LEU A 736 15.22 20.71 -10.38
N LEU A 737 15.46 21.96 -9.96
CA LEU A 737 16.81 22.48 -9.67
C LEU A 737 17.52 21.66 -8.59
N ARG A 738 16.78 21.31 -7.52
CA ARG A 738 17.27 20.41 -6.46
C ARG A 738 17.69 19.05 -7.03
N ALA A 739 16.89 18.46 -7.90
CA ALA A 739 17.20 17.16 -8.50
C ALA A 739 18.42 17.19 -9.45
N LEU A 740 18.74 18.35 -10.00
CA LEU A 740 19.99 18.64 -10.74
C LEU A 740 21.18 18.96 -9.82
N ASN A 741 21.05 18.76 -8.50
CA ASN A 741 22.03 19.13 -7.47
C ASN A 741 22.34 20.64 -7.41
N GLN A 742 21.45 21.50 -7.92
CA GLN A 742 21.57 22.96 -7.83
C GLN A 742 20.82 23.49 -6.60
N GLY A 743 21.22 23.01 -5.41
CA GLY A 743 20.52 23.28 -4.15
C GLY A 743 20.44 24.76 -3.78
N GLU A 744 21.51 25.53 -3.98
CA GLU A 744 21.51 26.97 -3.69
C GLU A 744 20.54 27.75 -4.59
N ALA A 745 20.53 27.45 -5.90
CA ALA A 745 19.60 28.05 -6.84
C ALA A 745 18.14 27.67 -6.51
N ALA A 746 17.91 26.42 -6.10
CA ALA A 746 16.59 25.97 -5.66
C ALA A 746 16.12 26.70 -4.40
N MET A 747 17.01 26.89 -3.41
CA MET A 747 16.68 27.64 -2.18
C MET A 747 16.36 29.10 -2.49
N LYS A 748 17.16 29.73 -3.35
CA LYS A 748 16.94 31.11 -3.79
C LYS A 748 15.56 31.29 -4.43
N VAL A 749 15.12 30.36 -5.27
CA VAL A 749 13.76 30.37 -5.84
C VAL A 749 12.70 30.31 -4.75
N LEU A 750 12.87 29.47 -3.72
CA LEU A 750 11.89 29.37 -2.63
C LEU A 750 11.86 30.68 -1.81
N GLU A 751 13.03 31.23 -1.47
CA GLU A 751 13.15 32.44 -0.65
C GLU A 751 12.65 33.69 -1.37
N GLU A 752 13.03 33.90 -2.63
CA GLU A 752 12.76 35.12 -3.40
C GLU A 752 11.39 35.11 -4.10
N GLU A 753 10.83 33.94 -4.43
CA GLU A 753 9.61 33.85 -5.23
C GLU A 753 8.42 33.20 -4.50
N LEU A 754 8.65 32.32 -3.51
CA LEU A 754 7.56 31.64 -2.81
C LEU A 754 7.31 32.16 -1.39
N PHE A 755 8.36 32.33 -0.59
CA PHE A 755 8.26 32.73 0.82
C PHE A 755 8.10 34.23 1.03
N VAL A 756 8.29 35.05 -0.02
CA VAL A 756 7.99 36.50 0.02
C VAL A 756 6.49 36.77 0.18
N HIS A 757 5.64 35.84 -0.25
CA HIS A 757 4.19 35.98 -0.18
C HIS A 757 3.62 35.57 1.18
N ASP A 758 2.64 36.32 1.68
CA ASP A 758 1.93 35.94 2.90
C ASP A 758 1.12 34.66 2.71
N ARG A 759 1.03 33.85 3.78
CA ARG A 759 0.27 32.59 3.80
C ARG A 759 -1.19 32.77 3.37
N SER A 760 -1.81 33.91 3.68
CA SER A 760 -3.19 34.19 3.30
C SER A 760 -3.40 34.26 1.78
N ALA A 761 -2.35 34.53 1.00
CA ALA A 761 -2.44 34.61 -0.47
C ALA A 761 -2.79 33.26 -1.14
N PHE A 762 -2.51 32.16 -0.45
CA PHE A 762 -2.77 30.79 -0.88
C PHE A 762 -4.06 30.21 -0.28
N LYS A 763 -4.81 31.00 0.50
CA LYS A 763 -6.07 30.57 1.12
C LYS A 763 -7.27 31.02 0.31
N GLY A 764 -8.23 30.12 0.16
CA GLY A 764 -9.52 30.42 -0.47
C GLY A 764 -10.11 29.18 -1.15
N PRO A 765 -11.38 29.25 -1.58
CA PRO A 765 -12.09 28.12 -2.17
C PRO A 765 -11.46 27.65 -3.49
N LEU A 766 -10.80 28.54 -4.24
CA LEU A 766 -10.19 28.27 -5.54
C LEU A 766 -8.65 28.39 -5.52
N LYS A 767 -8.04 28.34 -4.33
CA LYS A 767 -6.60 28.51 -4.14
C LYS A 767 -5.90 27.20 -3.77
N ASP A 768 -4.61 27.10 -4.07
CA ASP A 768 -3.76 25.96 -3.77
C ASP A 768 -3.04 26.15 -2.43
N ASP A 769 -3.73 25.73 -1.37
CA ASP A 769 -3.32 25.84 0.03
C ASP A 769 -2.09 25.01 0.42
N TYR A 770 -1.67 24.07 -0.42
CA TYR A 770 -0.54 23.16 -0.15
C TYR A 770 0.83 23.74 -0.55
N VAL A 771 0.88 24.76 -1.41
CA VAL A 771 2.12 25.16 -2.12
C VAL A 771 3.21 25.61 -1.15
N GLN A 772 2.90 26.45 -0.16
CA GLN A 772 3.90 26.89 0.82
C GLN A 772 4.34 25.78 1.78
N ALA A 773 3.43 24.89 2.17
CA ALA A 773 3.78 23.73 2.99
C ALA A 773 4.73 22.78 2.23
N ALA A 774 4.49 22.59 0.93
CA ALA A 774 5.39 21.87 0.04
C ALA A 774 6.73 22.58 -0.14
N GLY A 775 6.74 23.91 -0.24
CA GLY A 775 7.96 24.72 -0.31
C GLY A 775 8.86 24.56 0.92
N HIS A 776 8.28 24.59 2.13
CA HIS A 776 9.03 24.31 3.36
C HIS A 776 9.58 22.87 3.40
N TYR A 777 8.81 21.90 2.87
CA TYR A 777 9.32 20.53 2.71
C TYR A 777 10.52 20.49 1.74
N GLU A 778 10.44 21.11 0.56
CA GLU A 778 11.58 21.16 -0.38
C GLU A 778 12.80 21.87 0.22
N ALA A 779 12.61 22.96 0.97
CA ALA A 779 13.70 23.64 1.69
C ALA A 779 14.39 22.70 2.68
N ALA A 780 13.62 21.91 3.44
CA ALA A 780 14.16 20.90 4.34
C ALA A 780 14.99 19.84 3.61
N VAL A 781 14.55 19.42 2.42
CA VAL A 781 15.28 18.45 1.59
C VAL A 781 16.59 19.06 1.10
N ILE A 782 16.57 20.31 0.62
CA ILE A 782 17.79 21.02 0.17
C ILE A 782 18.82 21.11 1.29
N LEU A 783 18.40 21.52 2.49
CA LEU A 783 19.28 21.60 3.67
C LEU A 783 19.86 20.24 4.05
N TYR A 784 19.05 19.18 3.97
CA TYR A 784 19.53 17.81 4.23
C TYR A 784 20.51 17.33 3.15
N MET A 785 20.29 17.67 1.87
CA MET A 785 21.24 17.37 0.80
C MET A 785 22.57 18.10 1.02
N GLN A 786 22.54 19.39 1.37
CA GLN A 786 23.73 20.17 1.70
C GLN A 786 24.50 19.60 2.92
N ALA A 787 23.77 19.05 3.91
CA ALA A 787 24.37 18.38 5.06
C ALA A 787 25.11 17.08 4.70
N ASN A 788 24.96 16.58 3.48
CA ASN A 788 25.54 15.32 3.03
C ASN A 788 26.36 15.50 1.74
N ASP A 789 26.58 16.74 1.29
CA ASP A 789 27.37 17.05 0.10
C ASP A 789 28.82 17.37 0.50
N PRO A 790 29.79 16.52 0.13
CA PRO A 790 31.21 16.76 0.41
C PRO A 790 31.73 18.08 -0.15
N ALA A 791 31.16 18.58 -1.26
CA ALA A 791 31.59 19.86 -1.85
C ALA A 791 31.25 21.08 -0.97
N MET A 792 30.29 20.93 -0.05
CA MET A 792 29.84 21.99 0.86
C MET A 792 30.53 21.93 2.22
N PHE A 793 31.41 20.95 2.45
CA PHE A 793 32.08 20.79 3.73
C PHE A 793 33.17 21.87 3.93
N PRO A 794 33.40 22.32 5.19
CA PRO A 794 34.46 23.27 5.49
C PRO A 794 35.83 22.78 4.96
N SER A 795 36.64 23.69 4.43
CA SER A 795 37.94 23.33 3.84
C SER A 795 38.92 22.83 4.90
N GLY A 796 39.33 21.56 4.80
CA GLY A 796 40.28 20.88 5.67
C GLY A 796 39.76 19.50 6.10
N ASP A 797 40.65 18.52 6.30
CA ASP A 797 40.31 17.15 6.76
C ASP A 797 39.88 17.10 8.24
N ASP A 798 39.27 18.17 8.77
CA ASP A 798 38.79 18.23 10.15
C ASP A 798 37.39 17.59 10.26
N ALA A 799 37.38 16.31 10.64
CA ALA A 799 36.16 15.55 10.87
C ALA A 799 35.20 16.21 11.88
N ALA A 800 35.72 16.97 12.87
CA ALA A 800 34.88 17.66 13.86
C ALA A 800 34.19 18.89 13.28
N ALA A 801 34.88 19.63 12.40
CA ALA A 801 34.29 20.75 11.66
C ALA A 801 33.18 20.28 10.70
N VAL A 802 33.43 19.16 10.01
CA VAL A 802 32.41 18.51 9.17
C VAL A 802 31.21 18.08 10.00
N ASP A 803 31.41 17.36 11.11
CA ASP A 803 30.31 16.92 11.99
C ASP A 803 29.47 18.09 12.52
N THR A 804 30.12 19.19 12.90
CA THR A 804 29.46 20.42 13.36
C THR A 804 28.62 21.06 12.24
N TYR A 805 29.15 21.15 11.03
CA TYR A 805 28.43 21.66 9.86
C TYR A 805 27.21 20.80 9.53
N ARG A 806 27.40 19.47 9.44
CA ARG A 806 26.33 18.50 9.20
C ARG A 806 25.23 18.63 10.26
N ARG A 807 25.60 18.71 11.55
CA ARG A 807 24.66 18.89 12.66
C ARG A 807 23.84 20.18 12.53
N SER A 808 24.47 21.30 12.15
CA SER A 808 23.76 22.58 11.94
C SER A 808 22.71 22.45 10.84
N ARG A 809 23.12 22.00 9.65
CA ARG A 809 22.23 21.84 8.49
C ARG A 809 21.09 20.84 8.75
N VAL A 810 21.36 19.74 9.45
CA VAL A 810 20.33 18.77 9.85
C VAL A 810 19.33 19.37 10.84
N ASN A 811 19.77 20.20 11.80
CA ASN A 811 18.85 20.89 12.71
C ASN A 811 17.99 21.93 11.98
N GLU A 812 18.54 22.65 11.01
CA GLU A 812 17.79 23.58 10.15
C GLU A 812 16.76 22.84 9.29
N SER A 813 17.15 21.70 8.70
CA SER A 813 16.23 20.82 7.97
C SER A 813 15.07 20.37 8.86
N LEU A 814 15.36 19.94 10.11
CA LEU A 814 14.33 19.57 11.07
C LEU A 814 13.40 20.74 11.42
N ALA A 815 13.93 21.96 11.54
CA ALA A 815 13.13 23.14 11.81
C ALA A 815 12.14 23.44 10.67
N GLU A 816 12.56 23.27 9.41
CA GLU A 816 11.66 23.38 8.25
C GLU A 816 10.61 22.27 8.24
N LEU A 817 10.97 21.02 8.52
CA LEU A 817 10.01 19.91 8.65
C LEU A 817 8.98 20.17 9.77
N ASP A 818 9.41 20.73 10.90
CA ASP A 818 8.52 21.08 12.01
C ASP A 818 7.50 22.15 11.65
N LYS A 819 7.84 23.09 10.74
CA LYS A 819 6.88 24.06 10.20
C LYS A 819 5.77 23.33 9.43
N VAL A 820 6.14 22.37 8.58
CA VAL A 820 5.17 21.55 7.81
C VAL A 820 4.34 20.66 8.72
N ALA A 821 4.94 20.06 9.75
CA ALA A 821 4.25 19.20 10.70
C ALA A 821 3.19 19.94 11.53
N LYS A 822 3.41 21.23 11.80
CA LYS A 822 2.49 22.13 12.51
C LYS A 822 1.59 22.93 11.56
N TRP A 823 1.64 22.65 10.25
CA TRP A 823 0.82 23.34 9.27
C TRP A 823 -0.65 22.96 9.44
N GLU A 824 -1.54 23.86 9.07
CA GLU A 824 -2.98 23.56 9.02
C GLU A 824 -3.28 22.48 7.98
N THR A 825 -4.43 21.83 8.07
CA THR A 825 -4.82 20.82 7.08
C THR A 825 -5.01 21.46 5.71
N PHE A 826 -4.33 20.94 4.68
CA PHE A 826 -4.44 21.39 3.30
C PHE A 826 -4.82 20.24 2.36
N VAL A 827 -5.26 20.58 1.15
CA VAL A 827 -5.62 19.58 0.13
C VAL A 827 -4.38 18.78 -0.27
N LEU A 828 -4.47 17.45 -0.21
CA LEU A 828 -3.36 16.50 -0.46
C LEU A 828 -2.29 16.44 0.65
N ASP A 829 -2.62 16.80 1.90
CA ASP A 829 -1.80 16.57 3.10
C ASP A 829 -1.13 15.19 3.15
N ALA A 830 -1.87 14.18 2.69
CA ALA A 830 -1.48 12.82 2.43
C ALA A 830 -0.13 12.62 1.75
N ARG A 831 0.09 13.37 0.66
CA ARG A 831 1.21 13.18 -0.26
C ARG A 831 2.51 13.70 0.34
N ILE A 832 2.42 14.79 1.11
CA ILE A 832 3.57 15.41 1.79
C ILE A 832 3.78 14.76 3.16
N GLY A 833 2.70 14.50 3.90
CA GLY A 833 2.75 14.01 5.28
C GLY A 833 3.50 12.70 5.45
N MET A 834 3.41 11.79 4.47
CA MET A 834 4.17 10.55 4.49
C MET A 834 5.68 10.79 4.38
N LYS A 835 6.09 11.62 3.41
CA LYS A 835 7.50 11.96 3.22
C LYS A 835 8.06 12.73 4.41
N LEU A 836 7.26 13.63 4.97
CA LEU A 836 7.55 14.38 6.19
C LEU A 836 7.84 13.46 7.38
N GLN A 837 6.96 12.48 7.65
CA GLN A 837 7.17 11.53 8.76
C GLN A 837 8.43 10.69 8.55
N THR A 838 8.69 10.24 7.32
CA THR A 838 9.93 9.53 6.99
C THR A 838 11.15 10.42 7.23
N GLY A 839 11.14 11.67 6.76
CA GLY A 839 12.25 12.60 6.95
C GLY A 839 12.53 12.94 8.42
N ILE A 840 11.49 13.20 9.22
CA ILE A 840 11.63 13.41 10.66
C ILE A 840 12.20 12.14 11.33
N GLY A 841 11.72 10.96 10.93
CA GLY A 841 12.22 9.68 11.44
C GLY A 841 13.70 9.46 11.13
N THR A 842 14.12 9.75 9.90
CA THR A 842 15.52 9.69 9.44
C THR A 842 16.41 10.62 10.25
N ILE A 843 16.00 11.88 10.43
CA ILE A 843 16.81 12.86 11.17
C ILE A 843 16.94 12.45 12.65
N LYS A 844 15.85 11.97 13.27
CA LYS A 844 15.90 11.48 14.67
C LYS A 844 16.86 10.31 14.83
N TRP A 845 16.78 9.33 13.93
CA TRP A 845 17.71 8.19 13.90
C TRP A 845 19.16 8.67 13.75
N LEU A 846 19.43 9.59 12.81
CA LEU A 846 20.79 10.10 12.59
C LEU A 846 21.34 10.82 13.83
N LYS A 847 20.51 11.66 14.47
CA LYS A 847 20.90 12.37 15.71
C LYS A 847 21.22 11.41 16.84
N GLU A 848 20.44 10.34 17.00
CA GLU A 848 20.68 9.31 18.00
C GLU A 848 22.01 8.59 17.75
N LYS A 849 22.26 8.16 16.50
CA LYS A 849 23.48 7.42 16.13
C LYS A 849 24.76 8.25 16.21
N LYS A 850 24.68 9.54 15.88
CA LYS A 850 25.83 10.46 15.96
C LYS A 850 25.98 11.12 17.34
N GLY A 851 25.06 10.88 18.28
CA GLY A 851 25.08 11.54 19.58
C GLY A 851 24.82 13.05 19.52
N TRP A 852 24.10 13.52 18.50
CA TRP A 852 23.76 14.94 18.30
C TRP A 852 22.54 15.42 19.11
N ALA A 853 22.02 14.54 19.99
CA ALA A 853 20.81 14.74 20.77
C ALA A 853 20.77 16.11 21.47
#